data_AF-A0A257A4L3-F1
#
_entry.id   AF-A0A257A4L3-F1
#
_cell.length_a   1.000
_cell.length_b   1.000
_cell.length_c   1.000
_cell.angle_alpha   90.00
_cell.angle_beta   90.00
_cell.angle_gamma   90.00
#
_symmetry.space_group_name_H-M   'P 1'
#
loop_
_entity.id
_entity.type
_entity.pdbx_description
1 polymer ?
#
loop_
_entity_poly.entity_id
_entity_poly.type
_entity_poly.pdbx_seq_one_letter_code
_entity_poly.pdbx_strand_id
1 'polypeptide(L)'
;SICQSNEAYPANWVKYNIGAGIENGKHVIFLSIHAFPCRYIPAKNELLCVDKMKIKVNYEPPEKPLMQNDVYDLLIIAPSEFSDALQPLVEHKESHGVKTKLVTLNEIYNGAYFATQGRDDAEKVKYFIKNAIEQWGIKYVLLVGGRKPGIKEEWFLPVRYAYLNDRSSSWEYERRFISDLYFADIYDANGNFSTWDSNNNGYYGEYDHETNEGKKTDDIDLYPDVAIGRLPCRNRGEVKRVVDKICMYEETPKDEWFNNLILCGGDSYPNDPCGNIAEGEYLEEEIIKQMPDFHPITLYPSTGLNMKTISDAINEGAGFAVFEGAGAHHLWATHPYDDEKWIYYYNWNIRLLNNKQKLPIVLTSGARLAQFNQTKECFNWMFVKARYGAIASIGSTGLCWTGHGKNVTSFYLGNLHVRLFKEYSKTKVLGEIWRNAITGYLNAFEWHHGVGESFHIKAAEELILFGDPTLYAGNFAATSQNNGRVLHVGGSGPGNYTSIQMAINDSLPGDTIFVYSGVYGGDIIIPKTISLLGERKEDTIIQSNGDGITIFAPSVKIENFTIQSTYKKQNVGIKGLAYKEKIVNVSISSYAWGIWLINASESNLKDAVFSKNEYALLINNCEGMHIIHNIFDDNWYGVWSENSPNLSIRKNLFYRNRWYSLWLDASGGSNIINNSFERNWYSIYLYNCHENFIARNEFLRNEHGPQFVNADDNIFIRNNVEGNEHYGIYIGWRSEGNRITKNNFIENAQNARDDYGSTWDANYWSDYIGIKWRIFAIIGLPYHIPGRFNQWDWHPQLTPY
;
A
#
# COMPACT_ATOMS: atom_id res chain seq x y z
N SER A 1 30.67 -21.41 21.99
CA SER A 1 29.33 -20.87 22.31
C SER A 1 29.42 -19.36 22.30
N ILE A 2 28.50 -18.66 21.61
CA ILE A 2 28.44 -17.18 21.62
C ILE A 2 28.37 -16.68 23.07
N CYS A 3 27.60 -17.35 23.94
CA CYS A 3 27.40 -16.99 25.34
C CYS A 3 28.66 -17.07 26.22
N GLN A 4 29.79 -17.55 25.71
CA GLN A 4 31.08 -17.61 26.40
C GLN A 4 32.21 -16.99 25.56
N SER A 5 31.86 -16.21 24.54
CA SER A 5 32.85 -15.60 23.63
C SER A 5 33.56 -14.42 24.29
N ASN A 6 34.86 -14.29 24.01
CA ASN A 6 35.67 -13.10 24.31
C ASN A 6 35.53 -12.02 23.23
N GLU A 7 34.80 -12.30 22.16
CA GLU A 7 34.51 -11.36 21.08
C GLU A 7 33.15 -10.69 21.29
N ALA A 8 33.00 -9.47 20.75
CA ALA A 8 31.73 -8.76 20.78
C ALA A 8 30.71 -9.44 19.85
N TYR A 9 29.46 -9.53 20.30
CA TYR A 9 28.34 -9.98 19.49
C TYR A 9 27.28 -8.86 19.37
N PRO A 10 26.85 -8.51 18.15
CA PRO A 10 27.42 -8.93 16.86
C PRO A 10 28.88 -8.47 16.66
N ALA A 11 29.64 -9.17 15.79
CA ALA A 11 31.07 -8.90 15.61
C ALA A 11 31.37 -7.54 14.98
N ASN A 12 30.50 -7.07 14.10
CA ASN A 12 30.61 -5.76 13.44
C ASN A 12 29.62 -4.75 14.05
N TRP A 13 29.94 -3.46 13.97
CA TRP A 13 29.02 -2.37 14.36
C TRP A 13 27.91 -2.12 13.34
N VAL A 14 28.21 -2.37 12.07
CA VAL A 14 27.29 -2.22 10.96
C VAL A 14 27.53 -3.38 10.00
N LYS A 15 26.45 -3.94 9.47
CA LYS A 15 26.43 -4.83 8.30
C LYS A 15 25.49 -4.24 7.26
N TYR A 16 25.68 -4.66 6.02
CA TYR A 16 24.72 -4.35 4.97
C TYR A 16 24.62 -5.52 4.00
N ASN A 17 23.49 -5.57 3.31
CA ASN A 17 23.25 -6.42 2.16
C ASN A 17 22.62 -5.59 1.05
N ILE A 18 22.86 -6.02 -0.19
CA ILE A 18 22.31 -5.40 -1.39
C ILE A 18 21.55 -6.45 -2.19
N GLY A 19 20.52 -6.00 -2.91
CA GLY A 19 19.75 -6.85 -3.82
C GLY A 19 19.00 -6.02 -4.85
N ALA A 20 18.72 -6.58 -6.02
CA ALA A 20 17.94 -5.93 -7.06
C ALA A 20 16.49 -6.42 -7.04
N GLY A 21 15.52 -5.51 -7.03
CA GLY A 21 14.12 -5.91 -7.07
C GLY A 21 13.19 -4.73 -7.35
N ILE A 22 11.91 -4.86 -7.00
CA ILE A 22 10.92 -3.82 -7.26
C ILE A 22 10.46 -3.12 -5.98
N GLU A 23 10.48 -1.78 -5.99
CA GLU A 23 9.78 -0.93 -5.01
C GLU A 23 8.93 0.11 -5.74
N ASN A 24 7.66 0.26 -5.36
CA ASN A 24 6.72 1.23 -5.95
C ASN A 24 6.66 1.18 -7.49
N GLY A 25 6.71 -0.04 -8.06
CA GLY A 25 6.63 -0.28 -9.50
C GLY A 25 7.91 0.04 -10.29
N LYS A 26 9.03 0.30 -9.60
CA LYS A 26 10.34 0.58 -10.23
C LYS A 26 11.36 -0.46 -9.80
N HIS A 27 12.25 -0.85 -10.73
CA HIS A 27 13.46 -1.59 -10.38
C HIS A 27 14.40 -0.69 -9.58
N VAL A 28 14.82 -1.17 -8.42
CA VAL A 28 15.70 -0.48 -7.47
C VAL A 28 16.76 -1.43 -6.96
N ILE A 29 17.86 -0.85 -6.46
CA ILE A 29 18.81 -1.58 -5.62
C ILE A 29 18.44 -1.31 -4.17
N PHE A 30 18.06 -2.35 -3.45
CA PHE A 30 17.89 -2.31 -2.01
C PHE A 30 19.26 -2.27 -1.34
N LEU A 31 19.44 -1.35 -0.40
CA LEU A 31 20.59 -1.31 0.50
C LEU A 31 20.05 -1.41 1.93
N SER A 32 20.07 -2.62 2.48
CA SER A 32 19.60 -2.91 3.83
C SER A 32 20.76 -2.78 4.80
N ILE A 33 20.64 -1.86 5.76
CA ILE A 33 21.72 -1.52 6.69
C ILE A 33 21.31 -1.91 8.09
N HIS A 34 22.08 -2.82 8.68
CA HIS A 34 21.88 -3.35 10.02
C HIS A 34 22.92 -2.74 10.95
N ALA A 35 22.47 -1.87 11.85
CA ALA A 35 23.33 -1.13 12.78
C ALA A 35 23.14 -1.64 14.21
N PHE A 36 24.26 -1.92 14.90
CA PHE A 36 24.29 -2.49 16.26
C PHE A 36 24.86 -1.48 17.25
N PRO A 37 24.08 -0.49 17.72
CA PRO A 37 24.57 0.56 18.62
C PRO A 37 25.09 0.02 19.96
N CYS A 38 24.70 -1.19 20.34
CA CYS A 38 25.19 -1.91 21.50
C CYS A 38 25.66 -3.30 21.09
N ARG A 39 26.82 -3.74 21.58
CA ARG A 39 27.41 -5.06 21.32
C ARG A 39 27.93 -5.65 22.61
N TYR A 40 27.64 -6.92 22.87
CA TYR A 40 27.93 -7.56 24.15
C TYR A 40 29.12 -8.51 24.04
N ILE A 41 30.01 -8.51 25.03
CA ILE A 41 31.13 -9.46 25.16
C ILE A 41 30.84 -10.38 26.35
N PRO A 42 30.28 -11.59 26.12
CA PRO A 42 29.75 -12.43 27.18
C PRO A 42 30.79 -12.89 28.21
N ALA A 43 31.99 -13.29 27.76
CA ALA A 43 33.03 -13.77 28.67
C ALA A 43 33.58 -12.69 29.61
N LYS A 44 33.41 -11.41 29.25
CA LYS A 44 33.85 -10.26 30.05
C LYS A 44 32.72 -9.57 30.79
N ASN A 45 31.46 -9.94 30.49
CA ASN A 45 30.28 -9.22 30.97
C ASN A 45 30.34 -7.71 30.65
N GLU A 46 30.83 -7.36 29.45
CA GLU A 46 31.02 -5.97 29.00
C GLU A 46 30.05 -5.63 27.85
N LEU A 47 29.44 -4.45 27.90
CA LEU A 47 28.63 -3.90 26.81
C LEU A 47 29.36 -2.73 26.16
N LEU A 48 29.66 -2.85 24.87
CA LEU A 48 30.22 -1.77 24.06
C LEU A 48 29.07 -0.99 23.42
N CYS A 49 29.02 0.32 23.63
CA CYS A 49 27.99 1.19 23.04
C CYS A 49 28.60 2.32 22.22
N VAL A 50 27.88 2.78 21.20
CA VAL A 50 28.21 4.02 20.48
C VAL A 50 26.98 4.93 20.44
N ASP A 51 27.19 6.22 20.70
CA ASP A 51 26.10 7.21 20.76
C ASP A 51 25.64 7.64 19.35
N LYS A 52 26.50 7.47 18.34
CA LYS A 52 26.23 7.93 16.97
C LYS A 52 26.94 7.07 15.95
N MET A 53 26.21 6.65 14.92
CA MET A 53 26.76 6.09 13.68
C MET A 53 26.47 7.04 12.51
N LYS A 54 27.48 7.29 11.67
CA LYS A 54 27.32 8.07 10.45
C LYS A 54 27.52 7.15 9.25
N ILE A 55 26.48 7.00 8.44
CA ILE A 55 26.49 6.21 7.22
C ILE A 55 26.64 7.16 6.04
N LYS A 56 27.56 6.85 5.12
CA LYS A 56 27.71 7.56 3.84
C LYS A 56 27.54 6.54 2.72
N VAL A 57 26.51 6.71 1.89
CA VAL A 57 26.25 5.88 0.72
C VAL A 57 26.73 6.62 -0.52
N ASN A 58 27.58 5.98 -1.33
CA ASN A 58 27.94 6.44 -2.66
C ASN A 58 27.41 5.41 -3.65
N TYR A 59 26.78 5.86 -4.73
CA TYR A 59 26.24 5.00 -5.78
C TYR A 59 26.35 5.69 -7.13
N GLU A 60 26.32 4.88 -8.19
CA GLU A 60 26.32 5.34 -9.58
C GLU A 60 24.95 5.02 -10.19
N PRO A 61 24.21 6.01 -10.71
CA PRO A 61 22.96 5.74 -11.42
C PRO A 61 23.22 4.96 -12.72
N PRO A 62 22.31 4.08 -13.14
CA PRO A 62 22.47 3.37 -14.41
C PRO A 62 22.46 4.36 -15.59
N GLU A 63 23.30 4.12 -16.60
CA GLU A 63 23.38 4.97 -17.79
C GLU A 63 22.09 4.96 -18.62
N LYS A 64 21.33 3.86 -18.55
CA LYS A 64 20.08 3.65 -19.30
C LYS A 64 19.02 3.01 -18.40
N PRO A 65 17.73 3.29 -18.64
CA PRO A 65 16.64 2.55 -18.00
C PRO A 65 16.71 1.06 -18.35
N LEU A 66 16.45 0.19 -17.37
CA LEU A 66 16.37 -1.25 -17.57
C LEU A 66 15.23 -1.62 -18.55
N MET A 67 14.06 -0.97 -18.38
CA MET A 67 12.90 -1.15 -19.24
C MET A 67 12.93 -0.18 -20.42
N GLN A 68 12.72 -0.71 -21.63
CA GLN A 68 12.73 0.07 -22.87
C GLN A 68 11.32 0.42 -23.35
N ASN A 69 10.33 -0.44 -23.09
CA ASN A 69 8.94 -0.24 -23.49
C ASN A 69 7.97 -0.74 -22.40
N ASP A 70 6.70 -0.33 -22.50
CA ASP A 70 5.60 -0.70 -21.59
C ASP A 70 4.41 -1.24 -22.43
N VAL A 71 4.61 -2.43 -22.99
CA VAL A 71 3.72 -3.06 -23.98
C VAL A 71 2.72 -4.00 -23.31
N TYR A 72 3.17 -4.85 -22.39
CA TYR A 72 2.36 -5.85 -21.71
C TYR A 72 2.63 -5.80 -20.20
N ASP A 73 1.60 -6.04 -19.38
CA ASP A 73 1.70 -6.15 -17.93
C ASP A 73 1.91 -7.60 -17.49
N LEU A 74 1.12 -8.52 -18.05
CA LEU A 74 1.09 -9.95 -17.70
C LEU A 74 1.62 -10.83 -18.84
N LEU A 75 2.58 -11.69 -18.52
CA LEU A 75 3.04 -12.77 -19.40
C LEU A 75 2.51 -14.12 -18.89
N ILE A 76 1.71 -14.80 -19.71
CA ILE A 76 1.29 -16.19 -19.45
C ILE A 76 2.20 -17.13 -20.24
N ILE A 77 2.88 -18.05 -19.56
CA ILE A 77 3.74 -19.07 -20.19
C ILE A 77 3.12 -20.45 -20.00
N ALA A 78 2.90 -21.17 -21.09
CA ALA A 78 2.23 -22.47 -21.06
C ALA A 78 2.73 -23.44 -22.15
N PRO A 79 2.51 -24.77 -22.04
CA PRO A 79 2.66 -25.66 -23.19
C PRO A 79 1.59 -25.33 -24.25
N SER A 80 1.91 -25.56 -25.53
CA SER A 80 0.99 -25.23 -26.64
C SER A 80 -0.38 -25.90 -26.51
N GLU A 81 -0.46 -27.10 -25.91
CA GLU A 81 -1.72 -27.84 -25.69
C GLU A 81 -2.69 -27.18 -24.69
N PHE A 82 -2.24 -26.21 -23.90
CA PHE A 82 -3.08 -25.44 -22.98
C PHE A 82 -3.50 -24.07 -23.51
N SER A 83 -2.91 -23.62 -24.64
CA SER A 83 -3.12 -22.27 -25.18
C SER A 83 -4.60 -21.93 -25.42
N ASP A 84 -5.34 -22.79 -26.13
CA ASP A 84 -6.77 -22.61 -26.40
C ASP A 84 -7.62 -22.49 -25.12
N ALA A 85 -7.24 -23.20 -24.04
CA ALA A 85 -7.98 -23.15 -22.77
C ALA A 85 -7.61 -21.92 -21.92
N LEU A 86 -6.50 -21.25 -22.23
CA LEU A 86 -6.03 -20.03 -21.58
C LEU A 86 -6.51 -18.76 -22.30
N GLN A 87 -6.90 -18.85 -23.56
CA GLN A 87 -7.37 -17.70 -24.33
C GLN A 87 -8.50 -16.91 -23.63
N PRO A 88 -9.50 -17.54 -22.97
CA PRO A 88 -10.51 -16.80 -22.21
C PRO A 88 -9.93 -16.00 -21.03
N LEU A 89 -8.84 -16.47 -20.42
CA LEU A 89 -8.15 -15.72 -19.37
C LEU A 89 -7.46 -14.48 -19.95
N VAL A 90 -6.78 -14.62 -21.10
CA VAL A 90 -6.16 -13.49 -21.80
C VAL A 90 -7.19 -12.41 -22.10
N GLU A 91 -8.32 -12.79 -22.70
CA GLU A 91 -9.41 -11.87 -23.04
C GLU A 91 -10.03 -11.21 -21.79
N HIS A 92 -10.19 -12.00 -20.72
CA HIS A 92 -10.69 -11.48 -19.45
C HIS A 92 -9.72 -10.47 -18.83
N LYS A 93 -8.41 -10.72 -18.85
CA LYS A 93 -7.41 -9.79 -18.31
C LYS A 93 -7.30 -8.51 -19.12
N GLU A 94 -7.30 -8.62 -20.45
CA GLU A 94 -7.36 -7.46 -21.35
C GLU A 94 -8.61 -6.61 -21.10
N SER A 95 -9.77 -7.24 -20.87
CA SER A 95 -11.02 -6.52 -20.57
C SER A 95 -11.01 -5.82 -19.19
N HIS A 96 -10.15 -6.29 -18.27
CA HIS A 96 -9.92 -5.67 -16.95
C HIS A 96 -8.69 -4.74 -16.94
N GLY A 97 -8.15 -4.41 -18.12
CA GLY A 97 -7.07 -3.43 -18.28
C GLY A 97 -5.69 -3.95 -17.87
N VAL A 98 -5.49 -5.26 -17.86
CA VAL A 98 -4.20 -5.91 -17.69
C VAL A 98 -3.74 -6.40 -19.06
N LYS A 99 -2.80 -5.68 -19.70
CA LYS A 99 -2.30 -6.06 -21.03
C LYS A 99 -1.58 -7.39 -20.92
N THR A 100 -2.08 -8.41 -21.62
CA THR A 100 -1.72 -9.80 -21.39
C THR A 100 -1.19 -10.46 -22.65
N LYS A 101 0.00 -11.04 -22.55
CA LYS A 101 0.60 -11.84 -23.60
C LYS A 101 0.65 -13.30 -23.21
N LEU A 102 0.00 -14.17 -23.99
CA LEU A 102 0.19 -15.61 -23.91
C LEU A 102 1.34 -16.04 -24.84
N VAL A 103 2.29 -16.78 -24.30
CA VAL A 103 3.43 -17.35 -25.03
C VAL A 103 3.55 -18.83 -24.70
N THR A 104 3.69 -19.65 -25.74
CA THR A 104 3.89 -21.09 -25.58
C THR A 104 5.37 -21.45 -25.43
N LEU A 105 5.67 -22.56 -24.72
CA LEU A 105 7.04 -23.06 -24.61
C LEU A 105 7.71 -23.30 -25.97
N ASN A 106 6.95 -23.78 -26.96
CA ASN A 106 7.47 -23.97 -28.32
C ASN A 106 7.89 -22.64 -28.96
N GLU A 107 7.17 -21.55 -28.73
CA GLU A 107 7.57 -20.22 -29.22
C GLU A 107 8.83 -19.72 -28.52
N ILE A 108 8.98 -19.99 -27.21
CA ILE A 108 10.20 -19.64 -26.45
C ILE A 108 11.41 -20.41 -27.01
N TYR A 109 11.28 -21.73 -27.15
CA TYR A 109 12.39 -22.59 -27.54
C TYR A 109 12.79 -22.43 -29.01
N ASN A 110 11.86 -22.02 -29.87
CA ASN A 110 12.14 -21.72 -31.28
C ASN A 110 12.55 -20.25 -31.51
N GLY A 111 12.61 -19.43 -30.46
CA GLY A 111 13.05 -18.04 -30.56
C GLY A 111 12.10 -17.14 -31.34
N ALA A 112 10.79 -17.36 -31.20
CA ALA A 112 9.77 -16.65 -32.00
C ALA A 112 9.73 -15.14 -31.72
N TYR A 113 10.10 -14.72 -30.51
CA TYR A 113 10.06 -13.32 -30.06
C TYR A 113 11.46 -12.76 -29.74
N PHE A 114 12.31 -13.58 -29.13
CA PHE A 114 13.67 -13.23 -28.73
C PHE A 114 14.62 -14.36 -29.11
N ALA A 115 15.92 -14.04 -29.30
CA ALA A 115 16.93 -15.07 -29.46
C ALA A 115 16.96 -15.98 -28.22
N THR A 116 16.83 -17.29 -28.43
CA THR A 116 16.83 -18.28 -27.34
C THR A 116 18.19 -18.32 -26.65
N GLN A 117 18.19 -18.21 -25.33
CA GLN A 117 19.37 -18.28 -24.45
C GLN A 117 19.07 -19.24 -23.29
N GLY A 118 20.09 -19.79 -22.64
CA GLY A 118 19.94 -20.71 -21.50
C GLY A 118 20.37 -22.14 -21.80
N ARG A 119 20.96 -22.78 -20.79
CA ARG A 119 21.57 -24.12 -20.79
C ARG A 119 20.53 -25.23 -20.83
N ASP A 120 19.39 -25.01 -20.17
CA ASP A 120 18.27 -25.94 -20.11
C ASP A 120 16.92 -25.22 -20.28
N ASP A 121 15.83 -25.99 -20.29
CA ASP A 121 14.48 -25.47 -20.55
C ASP A 121 13.98 -24.48 -19.48
N ALA A 122 14.35 -24.65 -18.21
CA ALA A 122 14.00 -23.71 -17.15
C ALA A 122 14.79 -22.40 -17.30
N GLU A 123 16.08 -22.45 -17.64
CA GLU A 123 16.87 -21.25 -17.89
C GLU A 123 16.44 -20.52 -19.16
N LYS A 124 16.01 -21.24 -20.21
CA LYS A 124 15.40 -20.62 -21.39
C LYS A 124 14.15 -19.82 -21.04
N VAL A 125 13.30 -20.35 -20.18
CA VAL A 125 12.12 -19.63 -19.69
C VAL A 125 12.54 -18.40 -18.87
N LYS A 126 13.55 -18.52 -18.00
CA LYS A 126 14.07 -17.39 -17.20
C LYS A 126 14.64 -16.27 -18.06
N TYR A 127 15.46 -16.59 -19.08
CA TYR A 127 15.95 -15.59 -20.06
C TYR A 127 14.81 -14.97 -20.87
N PHE A 128 13.78 -15.74 -21.21
CA PHE A 128 12.61 -15.19 -21.88
C PHE A 128 11.90 -14.15 -21.01
N ILE A 129 11.69 -14.46 -19.72
CA ILE A 129 11.13 -13.51 -18.74
C ILE A 129 12.00 -12.26 -18.65
N LYS A 130 13.32 -12.39 -18.52
CA LYS A 130 14.26 -11.27 -18.54
C LYS A 130 14.05 -10.37 -19.77
N ASN A 131 14.06 -10.94 -20.97
CA ASN A 131 13.87 -10.18 -22.21
C ASN A 131 12.48 -9.53 -22.28
N ALA A 132 11.44 -10.20 -21.77
CA ALA A 132 10.09 -9.66 -21.72
C ALA A 132 9.97 -8.49 -20.72
N ILE A 133 10.69 -8.52 -19.59
CA ILE A 133 10.80 -7.37 -18.67
C ILE A 133 11.46 -6.19 -19.40
N GLU A 134 12.63 -6.40 -20.00
CA GLU A 134 13.42 -5.32 -20.62
C GLU A 134 12.75 -4.73 -21.86
N GLN A 135 12.16 -5.58 -22.71
CA GLN A 135 11.66 -5.16 -24.02
C GLN A 135 10.15 -4.94 -24.06
N TRP A 136 9.37 -5.60 -23.19
CA TRP A 136 7.90 -5.47 -23.16
C TRP A 136 7.37 -4.80 -21.88
N GLY A 137 8.17 -4.67 -20.82
CA GLY A 137 7.74 -4.03 -19.57
C GLY A 137 6.92 -4.95 -18.64
N ILE A 138 7.08 -6.27 -18.78
CA ILE A 138 6.34 -7.25 -17.96
C ILE A 138 6.53 -7.01 -16.46
N LYS A 139 5.41 -7.01 -15.72
CA LYS A 139 5.34 -6.85 -14.26
C LYS A 139 4.92 -8.14 -13.55
N TYR A 140 4.15 -8.99 -14.25
CA TYR A 140 3.58 -10.23 -13.72
C TYR A 140 3.82 -11.40 -14.67
N VAL A 141 4.13 -12.58 -14.14
CA VAL A 141 4.26 -13.82 -14.91
C VAL A 141 3.38 -14.92 -14.32
N LEU A 142 2.50 -15.47 -15.15
CA LEU A 142 1.69 -16.63 -14.81
C LEU A 142 2.22 -17.89 -15.50
N LEU A 143 2.73 -18.81 -14.70
CA LEU A 143 3.30 -20.08 -15.13
C LEU A 143 2.21 -21.16 -15.16
N VAL A 144 1.81 -21.65 -16.34
CA VAL A 144 0.72 -22.64 -16.47
C VAL A 144 1.25 -23.98 -16.96
N GLY A 145 1.26 -24.95 -16.06
CA GLY A 145 1.65 -26.33 -16.33
C GLY A 145 2.33 -26.98 -15.13
N GLY A 146 1.94 -28.22 -14.83
CA GLY A 146 2.48 -29.02 -13.75
C GLY A 146 3.26 -30.24 -14.21
N ARG A 147 3.36 -31.22 -13.32
CA ARG A 147 3.96 -32.53 -13.62
C ARG A 147 3.07 -33.33 -14.57
N LYS A 148 3.68 -33.93 -15.60
CA LYS A 148 3.01 -34.88 -16.50
C LYS A 148 2.63 -36.16 -15.75
N PRO A 149 1.45 -36.74 -16.01
CA PRO A 149 1.08 -38.03 -15.45
C PRO A 149 2.10 -39.12 -15.81
N GLY A 150 2.49 -39.95 -14.84
CA GLY A 150 3.41 -41.07 -15.07
C GLY A 150 4.35 -41.31 -13.89
N ILE A 151 5.17 -42.36 -13.99
CA ILE A 151 6.16 -42.72 -12.97
C ILE A 151 7.39 -41.81 -13.09
N LYS A 152 7.77 -41.44 -14.33
CA LYS A 152 8.85 -40.49 -14.57
C LYS A 152 8.45 -39.08 -14.13
N GLU A 153 9.44 -38.33 -13.64
CA GLU A 153 9.29 -36.92 -13.31
C GLU A 153 9.50 -36.12 -14.60
N GLU A 154 8.39 -35.85 -15.31
CA GLU A 154 8.37 -35.04 -16.52
C GLU A 154 7.42 -33.87 -16.35
N TRP A 155 7.65 -32.78 -17.08
CA TRP A 155 6.99 -31.50 -16.84
C TRP A 155 6.28 -30.99 -18.10
N PHE A 156 5.07 -30.45 -17.93
CA PHE A 156 4.41 -29.64 -18.95
C PHE A 156 5.02 -28.25 -19.03
N LEU A 157 5.37 -27.69 -17.87
CA LEU A 157 6.12 -26.45 -17.72
C LEU A 157 7.30 -26.73 -16.79
N PRO A 158 8.55 -26.40 -17.19
CA PRO A 158 9.72 -26.70 -16.37
C PRO A 158 9.65 -26.03 -14.99
N VAL A 159 10.37 -26.63 -14.04
CA VAL A 159 10.55 -26.15 -12.67
C VAL A 159 12.04 -26.04 -12.40
N ARG A 160 12.41 -25.28 -11.37
CA ARG A 160 13.78 -25.29 -10.84
C ARG A 160 13.83 -25.92 -9.46
N TYR A 161 14.86 -26.73 -9.24
CA TYR A 161 15.18 -27.29 -7.94
C TYR A 161 16.30 -26.49 -7.28
N ALA A 162 16.05 -25.98 -6.07
CA ALA A 162 17.04 -25.36 -5.19
C ALA A 162 17.78 -26.44 -4.39
N TYR A 163 19.08 -26.27 -4.19
CA TYR A 163 19.97 -27.22 -3.51
C TYR A 163 20.53 -26.61 -2.21
N LEU A 164 19.63 -26.25 -1.31
CA LEU A 164 20.00 -25.71 0.00
C LEU A 164 20.05 -26.79 1.06
N ASN A 165 21.14 -26.82 1.83
CA ASN A 165 21.30 -27.67 3.01
C ASN A 165 20.90 -26.89 4.27
N ASP A 166 19.71 -27.19 4.81
CA ASP A 166 19.19 -26.53 6.01
C ASP A 166 19.84 -27.01 7.31
N ARG A 167 20.74 -28.00 7.22
CA ARG A 167 21.50 -28.61 8.33
C ARG A 167 20.59 -29.06 9.48
N SER A 168 19.30 -29.28 9.22
CA SER A 168 18.37 -29.74 10.23
C SER A 168 18.79 -31.14 10.69
N SER A 169 18.84 -31.36 12.00
CA SER A 169 19.05 -32.68 12.59
C SER A 169 17.79 -33.55 12.51
N SER A 170 16.82 -33.15 11.68
CA SER A 170 15.62 -33.93 11.45
C SER A 170 16.01 -35.26 10.80
N TRP A 171 15.23 -36.31 11.07
CA TRP A 171 15.42 -37.64 10.48
C TRP A 171 15.28 -37.66 8.95
N GLU A 172 14.95 -36.54 8.32
CA GLU A 172 14.68 -36.42 6.90
C GLU A 172 15.54 -35.31 6.25
N TYR A 173 16.65 -35.71 5.64
CA TYR A 173 17.49 -34.82 4.85
C TYR A 173 16.81 -34.47 3.52
N GLU A 174 16.28 -33.25 3.38
CA GLU A 174 15.73 -32.75 2.11
C GLU A 174 16.84 -32.22 1.21
N ARG A 175 17.21 -33.01 0.20
CA ARG A 175 18.33 -32.68 -0.72
C ARG A 175 18.06 -31.51 -1.66
N ARG A 176 16.80 -31.33 -2.06
CA ARG A 176 16.34 -30.34 -3.02
C ARG A 176 14.83 -30.15 -2.92
N PHE A 177 14.36 -28.96 -3.27
CA PHE A 177 12.93 -28.62 -3.34
C PHE A 177 12.68 -27.66 -4.51
N ILE A 178 11.42 -27.50 -4.92
CA ILE A 178 11.10 -26.62 -6.05
C ILE A 178 11.06 -25.17 -5.60
N SER A 179 11.68 -24.27 -6.35
CA SER A 179 11.52 -22.83 -6.14
C SER A 179 11.08 -22.15 -7.43
N ASP A 180 9.94 -21.46 -7.39
CA ASP A 180 9.54 -20.55 -8.46
C ASP A 180 10.13 -19.14 -8.27
N LEU A 181 10.73 -18.85 -7.10
CA LEU A 181 11.53 -17.63 -6.90
C LEU A 181 12.68 -17.55 -7.91
N TYR A 182 13.20 -18.70 -8.37
CA TYR A 182 14.13 -18.79 -9.48
C TYR A 182 13.68 -18.05 -10.74
N PHE A 183 12.38 -18.08 -11.07
CA PHE A 183 11.87 -17.38 -12.25
C PHE A 183 11.60 -15.90 -11.98
N ALA A 184 11.55 -15.48 -10.71
CA ALA A 184 11.23 -14.14 -10.27
C ALA A 184 12.47 -13.27 -9.99
N ASP A 185 13.51 -13.85 -9.40
CA ASP A 185 14.84 -13.24 -9.22
C ASP A 185 15.59 -13.30 -10.56
N ILE A 186 15.70 -12.17 -11.25
CA ILE A 186 16.26 -12.05 -12.60
C ILE A 186 17.62 -11.36 -12.58
N TYR A 187 17.83 -10.38 -11.71
CA TYR A 187 19.04 -9.57 -11.66
C TYR A 187 19.70 -9.66 -10.29
N ASP A 188 21.04 -9.66 -10.27
CA ASP A 188 21.79 -9.41 -9.06
C ASP A 188 21.84 -7.90 -8.74
N ALA A 189 22.37 -7.55 -7.57
CA ALA A 189 22.54 -6.16 -7.15
C ALA A 189 23.45 -5.30 -8.06
N ASN A 190 24.20 -5.90 -8.99
CA ASN A 190 25.02 -5.21 -9.99
C ASN A 190 24.30 -5.08 -11.35
N GLY A 191 23.07 -5.58 -11.47
CA GLY A 191 22.29 -5.60 -12.71
C GLY A 191 22.66 -6.72 -13.68
N ASN A 192 23.47 -7.70 -13.27
CA ASN A 192 23.76 -8.89 -14.08
C ASN A 192 22.63 -9.91 -13.96
N PHE A 193 22.52 -10.81 -14.93
CA PHE A 193 21.54 -11.90 -14.85
C PHE A 193 21.87 -12.88 -13.72
N SER A 194 20.92 -13.09 -12.82
CA SER A 194 21.00 -14.03 -11.71
C SER A 194 20.80 -15.47 -12.24
N THR A 195 21.89 -16.23 -12.42
CA THR A 195 21.81 -17.60 -12.99
C THR A 195 21.28 -18.63 -12.00
N TRP A 196 21.33 -18.32 -10.70
CA TRP A 196 21.23 -19.25 -9.58
C TRP A 196 22.27 -20.37 -9.60
N ASP A 197 23.25 -20.35 -10.49
CA ASP A 197 24.34 -21.33 -10.60
C ASP A 197 25.59 -20.53 -10.96
N SER A 198 26.08 -19.80 -9.96
CA SER A 198 27.19 -18.84 -10.05
C SER A 198 28.54 -19.54 -10.23
N ASN A 199 28.63 -20.79 -9.80
CA ASN A 199 29.83 -21.62 -9.94
C ASN A 199 29.78 -22.57 -11.16
N ASN A 200 28.66 -22.58 -11.89
CA ASN A 200 28.41 -23.33 -13.13
C ASN A 200 28.60 -24.85 -12.97
N ASN A 201 28.15 -25.42 -11.85
CA ASN A 201 28.23 -26.85 -11.56
C ASN A 201 26.91 -27.61 -11.84
N GLY A 202 25.84 -26.90 -12.24
CA GLY A 202 24.54 -27.48 -12.58
C GLY A 202 23.61 -27.76 -11.39
N TYR A 203 24.01 -27.39 -10.18
CA TYR A 203 23.13 -27.23 -9.02
C TYR A 203 22.76 -25.76 -8.91
N TYR A 204 21.50 -25.50 -8.53
CA TYR A 204 20.95 -24.15 -8.55
C TYR A 204 20.50 -23.77 -7.15
N GLY A 205 20.67 -22.51 -6.77
CA GLY A 205 20.33 -22.02 -5.44
C GLY A 205 21.09 -22.78 -4.37
N GLU A 206 22.37 -23.10 -4.59
CA GLU A 206 23.14 -23.84 -3.62
C GLU A 206 23.39 -22.98 -2.38
N TYR A 207 23.15 -23.56 -1.21
CA TYR A 207 23.67 -22.99 0.04
C TYR A 207 24.12 -24.12 0.94
N ASP A 208 25.41 -24.11 1.31
CA ASP A 208 26.06 -25.20 2.04
C ASP A 208 25.85 -26.61 1.43
N HIS A 209 25.65 -26.70 0.11
CA HIS A 209 25.38 -27.95 -0.57
C HIS A 209 26.61 -28.86 -0.52
N GLU A 210 26.44 -30.08 0.01
CA GLU A 210 27.53 -31.04 0.15
C GLU A 210 27.81 -31.76 -1.17
N THR A 211 28.95 -31.44 -1.79
CA THR A 211 29.43 -32.09 -3.01
C THR A 211 30.72 -32.88 -2.75
N ASN A 212 31.17 -33.66 -3.73
CA ASN A 212 32.45 -34.36 -3.67
C ASN A 212 33.66 -33.42 -3.54
N GLU A 213 33.50 -32.14 -3.89
CA GLU A 213 34.54 -31.11 -3.82
C GLU A 213 34.42 -30.22 -2.56
N GLY A 214 33.59 -30.62 -1.61
CA GLY A 214 33.26 -29.85 -0.41
C GLY A 214 31.95 -29.10 -0.51
N LYS A 215 31.72 -28.20 0.44
CA LYS A 215 30.49 -27.39 0.51
C LYS A 215 30.53 -26.28 -0.53
N LYS A 216 29.47 -26.18 -1.33
CA LYS A 216 29.31 -25.15 -2.37
C LYS A 216 28.15 -24.23 -2.01
N THR A 217 28.19 -23.01 -2.51
CA THR A 217 27.16 -21.99 -2.30
C THR A 217 27.16 -21.08 -3.52
N ASP A 218 25.97 -20.72 -3.97
CA ASP A 218 25.78 -19.75 -5.04
C ASP A 218 25.65 -18.34 -4.51
N ASP A 219 26.18 -17.38 -5.28
CA ASP A 219 25.99 -15.96 -5.03
C ASP A 219 24.66 -15.51 -5.66
N ILE A 220 23.62 -15.40 -4.84
CA ILE A 220 22.25 -15.00 -5.21
C ILE A 220 21.69 -14.04 -4.16
N ASP A 221 20.92 -13.04 -4.59
CA ASP A 221 20.30 -12.08 -3.66
C ASP A 221 18.86 -12.44 -3.28
N LEU A 222 18.18 -13.29 -4.07
CA LEU A 222 16.80 -13.79 -3.88
C LEU A 222 15.71 -12.74 -4.07
N TYR A 223 16.03 -11.52 -4.49
CA TYR A 223 15.04 -10.45 -4.59
C TYR A 223 14.21 -10.65 -5.87
N PRO A 224 12.86 -10.72 -5.74
CA PRO A 224 12.02 -10.91 -6.91
C PRO A 224 11.87 -9.62 -7.74
N ASP A 225 12.31 -9.67 -9.00
CA ASP A 225 12.21 -8.62 -10.02
C ASP A 225 10.89 -8.64 -10.80
N VAL A 226 10.08 -9.67 -10.62
CA VAL A 226 8.77 -9.82 -11.25
C VAL A 226 7.85 -10.61 -10.33
N ALA A 227 6.57 -10.27 -10.29
CA ALA A 227 5.61 -11.01 -9.49
C ALA A 227 5.19 -12.30 -10.21
N ILE A 228 5.28 -13.45 -9.55
CA ILE A 228 4.99 -14.76 -10.15
C ILE A 228 3.83 -15.46 -9.45
N GLY A 229 2.99 -16.10 -10.25
CA GLY A 229 2.06 -17.13 -9.78
C GLY A 229 2.11 -18.36 -10.68
N ARG A 230 1.76 -19.52 -10.14
CA ARG A 230 1.76 -20.79 -10.88
C ARG A 230 0.41 -21.50 -10.82
N LEU A 231 -0.04 -22.01 -11.97
CA LEU A 231 -1.13 -22.98 -12.08
C LEU A 231 -0.53 -24.32 -12.53
N PRO A 232 -0.18 -25.26 -11.62
CA PRO A 232 0.42 -26.54 -11.97
C PRO A 232 -0.60 -27.54 -12.53
N CYS A 233 -1.42 -27.11 -13.49
CA CYS A 233 -2.41 -27.92 -14.19
C CYS A 233 -1.76 -29.10 -14.91
N ARG A 234 -2.37 -30.28 -14.81
CA ARG A 234 -1.87 -31.52 -15.42
C ARG A 234 -2.67 -31.96 -16.65
N ASN A 235 -3.67 -31.19 -17.03
CA ASN A 235 -4.51 -31.43 -18.20
C ASN A 235 -5.35 -30.18 -18.53
N ARG A 236 -5.87 -30.15 -19.77
CA ARG A 236 -6.73 -29.07 -20.27
C ARG A 236 -7.99 -28.83 -19.43
N GLY A 237 -8.56 -29.87 -18.82
CA GLY A 237 -9.76 -29.75 -18.00
C GLY A 237 -9.52 -29.00 -16.68
N GLU A 238 -8.33 -29.13 -16.10
CA GLU A 238 -7.90 -28.34 -14.95
C GLU A 238 -7.66 -26.88 -15.32
N VAL A 239 -6.99 -26.63 -16.45
CA VAL A 239 -6.77 -25.26 -16.96
C VAL A 239 -8.10 -24.55 -17.12
N LYS A 240 -9.05 -25.15 -17.86
CA LYS A 240 -10.37 -24.56 -18.06
C LYS A 240 -11.06 -24.24 -16.73
N ARG A 241 -11.05 -25.18 -15.78
CA ARG A 241 -11.73 -24.98 -14.49
C ARG A 241 -11.12 -23.83 -13.69
N VAL A 242 -9.80 -23.74 -13.65
CA VAL A 242 -9.13 -22.69 -12.88
C VAL A 242 -9.30 -21.33 -13.57
N VAL A 243 -9.22 -21.27 -14.90
CA VAL A 243 -9.55 -20.07 -15.69
C VAL A 243 -10.98 -19.62 -15.41
N ASP A 244 -11.97 -20.52 -15.50
CA ASP A 244 -13.38 -20.21 -15.22
C ASP A 244 -13.53 -19.64 -13.79
N LYS A 245 -12.81 -20.18 -12.81
CA LYS A 245 -12.84 -19.66 -11.43
C LYS A 245 -12.22 -18.27 -11.31
N ILE A 246 -11.11 -18.01 -11.98
CA ILE A 246 -10.46 -16.69 -11.99
C ILE A 246 -11.39 -15.65 -12.58
N CYS A 247 -11.87 -15.86 -13.81
CA CYS A 247 -12.76 -14.91 -14.47
C CYS A 247 -14.03 -14.64 -13.63
N MET A 248 -14.67 -15.71 -13.13
CA MET A 248 -15.86 -15.58 -12.29
C MET A 248 -15.57 -14.81 -11.00
N TYR A 249 -14.44 -15.10 -10.34
CA TYR A 249 -14.06 -14.42 -9.11
C TYR A 249 -13.84 -12.93 -9.36
N GLU A 250 -13.19 -12.55 -10.45
CA GLU A 250 -12.91 -11.15 -10.78
C GLU A 250 -14.16 -10.37 -11.18
N GLU A 251 -15.12 -11.00 -11.85
CA GLU A 251 -16.41 -10.39 -12.23
C GLU A 251 -17.40 -10.26 -11.08
N THR A 252 -17.32 -11.16 -10.10
CA THR A 252 -18.30 -11.19 -9.00
C THR A 252 -17.91 -10.18 -7.92
N PRO A 253 -18.79 -9.25 -7.53
CA PRO A 253 -18.58 -8.41 -6.35
C PRO A 253 -18.47 -9.25 -5.08
N LYS A 254 -17.61 -8.80 -4.17
CA LYS A 254 -17.30 -9.45 -2.90
C LYS A 254 -18.18 -8.80 -1.85
N ASP A 255 -19.18 -9.53 -1.38
CA ASP A 255 -20.07 -9.08 -0.30
C ASP A 255 -19.37 -9.25 1.08
N GLU A 256 -20.13 -9.13 2.16
CA GLU A 256 -19.65 -9.25 3.56
C GLU A 256 -18.86 -10.54 3.83
N TRP A 257 -19.09 -11.63 3.08
CA TRP A 257 -18.33 -12.88 3.24
C TRP A 257 -16.82 -12.70 3.04
N PHE A 258 -16.39 -11.74 2.23
CA PHE A 258 -14.98 -11.55 1.95
C PHE A 258 -14.23 -11.02 3.18
N ASN A 259 -14.90 -10.27 4.06
CA ASN A 259 -14.28 -9.75 5.26
C ASN A 259 -14.14 -10.81 6.35
N ASN A 260 -14.64 -12.05 6.17
CA ASN A 260 -14.33 -13.13 7.09
C ASN A 260 -12.88 -13.60 6.91
N LEU A 261 -12.18 -13.76 8.03
CA LEU A 261 -10.81 -14.27 8.14
C LEU A 261 -10.83 -15.58 8.93
N ILE A 262 -10.72 -16.71 8.24
CA ILE A 262 -10.67 -18.03 8.90
C ILE A 262 -9.24 -18.28 9.39
N LEU A 263 -9.11 -18.66 10.66
CA LEU A 263 -7.83 -18.89 11.33
C LEU A 263 -7.85 -20.29 11.94
N CYS A 264 -6.94 -21.14 11.50
CA CYS A 264 -6.82 -22.53 11.93
C CYS A 264 -5.40 -22.76 12.47
N GLY A 265 -5.22 -22.57 13.78
CA GLY A 265 -3.93 -22.71 14.45
C GLY A 265 -4.03 -23.49 15.75
N GLY A 266 -2.91 -24.09 16.16
CA GLY A 266 -2.77 -24.75 17.45
C GLY A 266 -1.31 -24.77 17.89
N ASP A 267 -0.95 -25.74 18.70
CA ASP A 267 0.41 -25.92 19.21
C ASP A 267 1.30 -26.61 18.16
N SER A 268 2.35 -25.93 17.72
CA SER A 268 3.28 -26.50 16.72
C SER A 268 4.39 -27.30 17.38
N TYR A 269 4.67 -27.04 18.66
CA TYR A 269 5.75 -27.63 19.42
C TYR A 269 5.26 -28.02 20.84
N PRO A 270 4.40 -29.06 20.94
CA PRO A 270 3.84 -29.44 22.23
C PRO A 270 4.94 -29.87 23.21
N ASN A 271 4.83 -29.42 24.47
CA ASN A 271 5.80 -29.63 25.55
C ASN A 271 7.19 -28.99 25.33
N ASP A 272 7.30 -27.92 24.53
CA ASP A 272 8.59 -27.24 24.34
C ASP A 272 9.03 -26.37 25.54
N PRO A 273 10.34 -26.13 25.73
CA PRO A 273 10.86 -25.37 26.86
C PRO A 273 10.81 -23.83 26.67
N CYS A 274 10.33 -23.33 25.53
CA CYS A 274 10.37 -21.93 25.12
C CYS A 274 9.15 -21.11 25.56
N GLY A 275 8.28 -21.72 26.37
CA GLY A 275 7.16 -21.08 27.03
C GLY A 275 5.83 -21.67 26.61
N ASN A 276 4.89 -21.62 27.53
CA ASN A 276 3.51 -22.10 27.41
C ASN A 276 2.71 -21.34 26.32
N ILE A 277 3.04 -21.51 25.04
CA ILE A 277 2.46 -20.77 23.90
C ILE A 277 2.09 -21.75 22.78
N ALA A 278 0.84 -21.78 22.36
CA ALA A 278 0.46 -22.40 21.08
C ALA A 278 0.86 -21.47 19.93
N GLU A 279 1.92 -21.81 19.18
CA GLU A 279 2.51 -20.91 18.18
C GLU A 279 1.54 -20.50 17.09
N GLY A 280 0.70 -21.44 16.62
CA GLY A 280 -0.27 -21.17 15.57
C GLY A 280 -1.31 -20.14 16.02
N GLU A 281 -1.88 -20.32 17.22
CA GLU A 281 -2.83 -19.35 17.80
C GLU A 281 -2.16 -17.98 17.99
N TYR A 282 -0.93 -17.95 18.51
CA TYR A 282 -0.19 -16.71 18.74
C TYR A 282 0.16 -15.96 17.45
N LEU A 283 0.54 -16.67 16.39
CA LEU A 283 0.81 -16.11 15.08
C LEU A 283 -0.46 -15.53 14.44
N GLU A 284 -1.57 -16.25 14.53
CA GLU A 284 -2.86 -15.82 13.98
C GLU A 284 -3.41 -14.60 14.71
N GLU A 285 -3.18 -14.46 16.02
CA GLU A 285 -3.47 -13.22 16.76
C GLU A 285 -2.68 -12.01 16.22
N GLU A 286 -1.43 -12.20 15.78
CA GLU A 286 -0.65 -11.13 15.14
C GLU A 286 -1.19 -10.79 13.75
N ILE A 287 -1.66 -11.80 13.00
CA ILE A 287 -2.31 -11.60 11.69
C ILE A 287 -3.59 -10.78 11.85
N ILE A 288 -4.42 -11.03 12.88
CA ILE A 288 -5.64 -10.25 13.15
C ILE A 288 -5.32 -8.76 13.27
N LYS A 289 -4.21 -8.39 13.93
CA LYS A 289 -3.81 -6.98 14.10
C LYS A 289 -3.47 -6.30 12.78
N GLN A 290 -3.04 -7.05 11.77
CA GLN A 290 -2.77 -6.52 10.43
C GLN A 290 -4.05 -6.34 9.60
N MET A 291 -5.19 -6.87 10.06
CA MET A 291 -6.45 -6.97 9.32
C MET A 291 -7.65 -6.40 10.13
N PRO A 292 -7.62 -5.14 10.57
CA PRO A 292 -8.64 -4.57 11.46
C PRO A 292 -10.05 -4.53 10.86
N ASP A 293 -10.17 -4.55 9.52
CA ASP A 293 -11.45 -4.53 8.79
C ASP A 293 -12.06 -5.92 8.58
N PHE A 294 -11.38 -6.98 9.04
CA PHE A 294 -11.82 -8.36 8.89
C PHE A 294 -12.46 -8.88 10.18
N HIS A 295 -13.43 -9.78 10.01
CA HIS A 295 -14.09 -10.52 11.07
C HIS A 295 -13.35 -11.86 11.28
N PRO A 296 -12.59 -12.02 12.37
CA PRO A 296 -11.87 -13.27 12.62
C PRO A 296 -12.83 -14.40 13.01
N ILE A 297 -12.63 -15.55 12.37
CA ILE A 297 -13.28 -16.84 12.68
C ILE A 297 -12.18 -17.76 13.20
N THR A 298 -11.95 -17.73 14.51
CA THR A 298 -10.89 -18.50 15.18
C THR A 298 -11.31 -19.94 15.41
N LEU A 299 -10.72 -20.86 14.66
CA LEU A 299 -10.90 -22.30 14.77
C LEU A 299 -9.65 -22.89 15.43
N TYR A 300 -9.62 -22.85 16.75
CA TYR A 300 -8.51 -23.33 17.57
C TYR A 300 -8.91 -24.65 18.25
N PRO A 301 -7.95 -25.51 18.64
CA PRO A 301 -8.23 -26.69 19.44
C PRO A 301 -9.08 -26.36 20.68
N SER A 302 -8.80 -25.21 21.32
CA SER A 302 -9.54 -24.68 22.47
C SER A 302 -10.99 -24.30 22.17
N THR A 303 -11.31 -23.96 20.91
CA THR A 303 -12.67 -23.61 20.45
C THR A 303 -13.37 -24.74 19.69
N GLY A 304 -12.80 -25.96 19.71
CA GLY A 304 -13.40 -27.15 19.13
C GLY A 304 -13.02 -27.44 17.67
N LEU A 305 -11.85 -26.99 17.23
CA LEU A 305 -11.29 -27.26 15.90
C LEU A 305 -11.41 -28.74 15.50
N ASN A 306 -12.04 -28.99 14.35
CA ASN A 306 -12.07 -30.29 13.71
C ASN A 306 -12.37 -30.15 12.21
N MET A 307 -12.27 -31.25 11.46
CA MET A 307 -12.48 -31.22 10.00
C MET A 307 -13.85 -30.66 9.56
N LYS A 308 -14.89 -30.82 10.38
CA LYS A 308 -16.23 -30.32 10.07
C LYS A 308 -16.28 -28.81 10.24
N THR A 309 -15.78 -28.27 11.36
CA THR A 309 -15.79 -26.82 11.62
C THR A 309 -14.98 -26.05 10.58
N ILE A 310 -13.82 -26.58 10.17
CA ILE A 310 -13.02 -26.01 9.07
C ILE A 310 -13.84 -25.97 7.77
N SER A 311 -14.45 -27.09 7.39
CA SER A 311 -15.21 -27.18 6.14
C SER A 311 -16.45 -26.29 6.16
N ASP A 312 -17.14 -26.21 7.30
CA ASP A 312 -18.33 -25.37 7.48
C ASP A 312 -17.96 -23.89 7.33
N ALA A 313 -16.91 -23.41 8.01
CA ALA A 313 -16.45 -22.03 7.90
C ALA A 313 -16.07 -21.65 6.46
N ILE A 314 -15.33 -22.52 5.76
CA ILE A 314 -14.99 -22.28 4.35
C ILE A 314 -16.25 -22.27 3.48
N ASN A 315 -17.22 -23.15 3.73
CA ASN A 315 -18.51 -23.21 3.02
C ASN A 315 -19.37 -21.96 3.20
N GLU A 316 -19.30 -21.30 4.36
CA GLU A 316 -19.97 -20.04 4.63
C GLU A 316 -19.34 -18.87 3.85
N GLY A 317 -18.02 -18.94 3.65
CA GLY A 317 -17.23 -18.07 2.79
C GLY A 317 -16.34 -17.10 3.57
N ALA A 318 -15.13 -16.90 3.06
CA ALA A 318 -14.11 -16.04 3.64
C ALA A 318 -13.22 -15.45 2.56
N GLY A 319 -12.66 -14.25 2.79
CA GLY A 319 -11.63 -13.68 1.92
C GLY A 319 -10.29 -14.39 2.09
N PHE A 320 -9.97 -14.77 3.33
CA PHE A 320 -8.74 -15.48 3.67
C PHE A 320 -9.01 -16.68 4.58
N ALA A 321 -8.23 -17.73 4.41
CA ALA A 321 -8.16 -18.85 5.34
C ALA A 321 -6.69 -19.21 5.62
N VAL A 322 -6.29 -19.14 6.88
CA VAL A 322 -4.92 -19.39 7.35
C VAL A 322 -4.90 -20.73 8.09
N PHE A 323 -3.86 -21.52 7.82
CA PHE A 323 -3.62 -22.82 8.43
C PHE A 323 -2.21 -22.85 9.02
N GLU A 324 -2.08 -22.71 10.34
CA GLU A 324 -0.82 -22.74 11.06
C GLU A 324 -0.61 -24.06 11.80
N GLY A 325 0.39 -24.84 11.36
CA GLY A 325 0.72 -26.10 12.02
C GLY A 325 1.71 -26.95 11.23
N ALA A 326 1.57 -28.26 11.35
CA ALA A 326 2.35 -29.24 10.61
C ALA A 326 1.67 -29.62 9.29
N GLY A 327 2.44 -30.22 8.40
CA GLY A 327 1.95 -30.59 7.08
C GLY A 327 2.65 -31.82 6.52
N ALA A 328 1.95 -32.46 5.58
CA ALA A 328 2.53 -33.36 4.61
C ALA A 328 1.83 -33.14 3.28
N HIS A 329 2.38 -33.70 2.20
CA HIS A 329 1.88 -33.54 0.82
C HIS A 329 0.35 -33.55 0.63
N HIS A 330 -0.42 -34.28 1.45
CA HIS A 330 -1.87 -34.47 1.28
C HIS A 330 -2.74 -34.09 2.49
N LEU A 331 -2.15 -33.52 3.54
CA LEU A 331 -2.86 -33.16 4.77
C LEU A 331 -2.14 -32.03 5.51
N TRP A 332 -2.93 -31.23 6.21
CA TRP A 332 -2.48 -30.30 7.25
C TRP A 332 -2.91 -30.83 8.62
N ALA A 333 -2.15 -30.53 9.67
CA ALA A 333 -2.45 -30.95 11.02
C ALA A 333 -1.93 -29.99 12.09
N THR A 334 -2.52 -30.04 13.28
CA THR A 334 -2.07 -29.29 14.47
C THR A 334 -2.35 -30.06 15.75
N HIS A 335 -1.88 -29.54 16.89
CA HIS A 335 -2.11 -30.07 18.23
C HIS A 335 -2.93 -29.10 19.10
N PRO A 336 -3.73 -29.60 20.04
CA PRO A 336 -4.13 -28.80 21.19
C PRO A 336 -2.91 -28.40 22.04
N TYR A 337 -3.09 -27.31 22.78
CA TYR A 337 -2.11 -26.79 23.72
C TYR A 337 -1.57 -27.87 24.67
N ASP A 338 -0.24 -28.09 24.67
CA ASP A 338 0.47 -29.10 25.45
C ASP A 338 -0.11 -30.53 25.36
N ASP A 339 -0.71 -30.90 24.22
CA ASP A 339 -1.31 -32.21 23.97
C ASP A 339 -0.81 -32.81 22.64
N GLU A 340 -0.15 -33.97 22.70
CA GLU A 340 0.36 -34.67 21.52
C GLU A 340 -0.73 -35.26 20.60
N LYS A 341 -2.02 -35.06 20.91
CA LYS A 341 -3.13 -35.49 20.06
C LYS A 341 -3.19 -34.67 18.76
N TRP A 342 -3.10 -35.36 17.63
CA TRP A 342 -3.25 -34.73 16.32
C TRP A 342 -4.70 -34.41 15.93
N ILE A 343 -4.89 -33.24 15.33
CA ILE A 343 -6.10 -32.81 14.61
C ILE A 343 -5.74 -32.66 13.13
N TYR A 344 -6.50 -33.32 12.24
CA TYR A 344 -6.17 -33.40 10.81
C TYR A 344 -7.19 -32.75 9.89
N TYR A 345 -6.71 -32.18 8.78
CA TYR A 345 -7.51 -31.79 7.62
C TYR A 345 -6.87 -32.34 6.33
N TYR A 346 -7.62 -33.12 5.56
CA TYR A 346 -7.08 -33.86 4.40
C TYR A 346 -7.52 -33.25 3.07
N ASN A 347 -6.78 -33.56 2.00
CA ASN A 347 -7.18 -33.24 0.62
C ASN A 347 -8.58 -33.75 0.24
N TRP A 348 -9.05 -34.83 0.87
CA TRP A 348 -10.41 -35.30 0.65
C TRP A 348 -11.47 -34.34 1.21
N ASN A 349 -11.21 -33.66 2.33
CA ASN A 349 -12.11 -32.65 2.87
C ASN A 349 -12.25 -31.47 1.89
N ILE A 350 -11.13 -31.02 1.32
CA ILE A 350 -11.10 -29.93 0.31
C ILE A 350 -11.97 -30.28 -0.91
N ARG A 351 -11.93 -31.55 -1.37
CA ARG A 351 -12.75 -32.01 -2.51
C ARG A 351 -14.26 -31.97 -2.23
N LEU A 352 -14.66 -32.01 -0.97
CA LEU A 352 -16.04 -32.00 -0.52
C LEU A 352 -16.56 -30.59 -0.18
N LEU A 353 -15.70 -29.56 -0.23
CA LEU A 353 -16.14 -28.18 -0.05
C LEU A 353 -17.21 -27.81 -1.08
N ASN A 354 -18.12 -26.92 -0.69
CA ASN A 354 -19.26 -26.44 -1.48
C ASN A 354 -19.48 -24.93 -1.28
N ASN A 355 -18.39 -24.18 -1.08
CA ASN A 355 -18.37 -22.72 -0.90
C ASN A 355 -18.69 -21.93 -2.18
N LYS A 356 -19.03 -22.60 -3.29
CA LYS A 356 -19.48 -22.01 -4.55
C LYS A 356 -18.51 -20.94 -5.07
N GLN A 357 -18.95 -19.68 -5.12
CA GLN A 357 -18.20 -18.54 -5.64
C GLN A 357 -17.43 -17.78 -4.53
N LYS A 358 -17.60 -18.17 -3.26
CA LYS A 358 -16.96 -17.54 -2.10
C LYS A 358 -15.58 -18.17 -1.85
N LEU A 359 -14.65 -17.89 -2.74
CA LEU A 359 -13.36 -18.57 -2.83
C LEU A 359 -12.29 -17.80 -2.02
N PRO A 360 -11.84 -18.30 -0.84
CA PRO A 360 -10.78 -17.64 -0.08
C PRO A 360 -9.44 -17.71 -0.80
N ILE A 361 -8.52 -16.84 -0.37
CA ILE A 361 -7.08 -17.01 -0.55
C ILE A 361 -6.56 -17.80 0.66
N VAL A 362 -5.91 -18.93 0.40
CA VAL A 362 -5.48 -19.87 1.46
C VAL A 362 -3.98 -19.72 1.74
N LEU A 363 -3.61 -19.51 3.00
CA LEU A 363 -2.20 -19.54 3.44
C LEU A 363 -1.98 -20.79 4.29
N THR A 364 -0.88 -21.49 4.08
CA THR A 364 -0.57 -22.71 4.82
C THR A 364 0.86 -22.73 5.33
N SER A 365 1.01 -23.11 6.58
CA SER A 365 2.25 -23.49 7.22
C SER A 365 2.23 -24.99 7.50
N GLY A 366 3.36 -25.65 7.23
CA GLY A 366 3.54 -27.08 7.35
C GLY A 366 4.29 -27.68 6.17
N ALA A 367 5.13 -28.68 6.44
CA ALA A 367 6.05 -29.22 5.45
C ALA A 367 5.34 -29.76 4.20
N ARG A 368 5.82 -29.34 3.02
CA ARG A 368 5.49 -29.89 1.70
C ARG A 368 4.02 -29.77 1.29
N LEU A 369 3.27 -28.86 1.92
CA LEU A 369 1.85 -28.66 1.58
C LEU A 369 1.66 -28.17 0.13
N ALA A 370 2.67 -27.49 -0.43
CA ALA A 370 2.70 -27.06 -1.82
C ALA A 370 3.66 -27.89 -2.72
N GLN A 371 4.15 -29.05 -2.27
CA GLN A 371 5.07 -29.89 -3.05
C GLN A 371 4.41 -30.53 -4.30
N PHE A 372 4.52 -29.91 -5.48
CA PHE A 372 3.76 -30.34 -6.67
C PHE A 372 4.50 -31.29 -7.63
N ASN A 373 5.66 -31.83 -7.25
CA ASN A 373 6.40 -32.83 -8.02
C ASN A 373 5.99 -34.29 -7.76
N GLN A 374 5.06 -34.56 -6.85
CA GLN A 374 4.58 -35.92 -6.59
C GLN A 374 3.52 -36.36 -7.63
N THR A 375 3.28 -37.67 -7.74
CA THR A 375 2.23 -38.20 -8.64
C THR A 375 0.83 -37.82 -8.16
N LYS A 376 0.62 -37.72 -6.84
CA LYS A 376 -0.60 -37.17 -6.24
C LYS A 376 -0.51 -35.65 -6.17
N GLU A 377 -1.64 -34.98 -6.16
CA GLU A 377 -1.69 -33.52 -6.02
C GLU A 377 -1.43 -33.10 -4.58
N CYS A 378 -0.72 -31.98 -4.42
CA CYS A 378 -0.41 -31.41 -3.11
C CYS A 378 -1.63 -30.72 -2.48
N PHE A 379 -1.53 -30.42 -1.19
CA PHE A 379 -2.59 -29.82 -0.40
C PHE A 379 -2.98 -28.43 -0.90
N ASN A 380 -2.01 -27.54 -1.11
CA ASN A 380 -2.25 -26.19 -1.61
C ASN A 380 -2.86 -26.20 -3.01
N TRP A 381 -2.37 -27.04 -3.93
CA TRP A 381 -2.96 -27.11 -5.26
C TRP A 381 -4.36 -27.73 -5.25
N MET A 382 -4.66 -28.64 -4.32
CA MET A 382 -6.02 -29.21 -4.18
C MET A 382 -7.07 -28.11 -3.93
N PHE A 383 -6.75 -27.12 -3.10
CA PHE A 383 -7.62 -25.96 -2.87
C PHE A 383 -7.93 -25.20 -4.16
N VAL A 384 -6.94 -24.98 -5.02
CA VAL A 384 -7.09 -24.17 -6.23
C VAL A 384 -7.65 -24.99 -7.41
N LYS A 385 -7.32 -26.28 -7.56
CA LYS A 385 -7.78 -27.09 -8.70
C LYS A 385 -9.18 -27.67 -8.53
N ALA A 386 -9.67 -27.79 -7.30
CA ALA A 386 -10.97 -28.40 -7.01
C ALA A 386 -12.11 -27.57 -7.62
N ARG A 387 -13.29 -28.18 -7.71
CA ARG A 387 -14.50 -27.52 -8.23
C ARG A 387 -14.83 -26.25 -7.44
N TYR A 388 -14.73 -26.35 -6.13
CA TYR A 388 -14.80 -25.24 -5.18
C TYR A 388 -13.45 -25.18 -4.43
N GLY A 389 -13.40 -24.64 -3.22
CA GLY A 389 -12.14 -24.45 -2.49
C GLY A 389 -11.67 -23.01 -2.59
N ALA A 390 -10.43 -22.78 -3.02
CA ALA A 390 -9.80 -21.46 -3.00
C ALA A 390 -9.67 -20.85 -4.40
N ILE A 391 -9.46 -19.53 -4.45
CA ILE A 391 -9.07 -18.82 -5.68
C ILE A 391 -7.55 -18.85 -5.88
N ALA A 392 -6.81 -18.82 -4.78
CA ALA A 392 -5.36 -18.94 -4.75
C ALA A 392 -4.92 -19.60 -3.44
N SER A 393 -3.71 -20.15 -3.43
CA SER A 393 -3.07 -20.63 -2.20
C SER A 393 -1.58 -20.31 -2.17
N ILE A 394 -1.05 -20.04 -0.98
CA ILE A 394 0.36 -19.75 -0.72
C ILE A 394 0.86 -20.74 0.33
N GLY A 395 2.01 -21.36 0.12
CA GLY A 395 2.59 -22.30 1.07
C GLY A 395 3.96 -22.82 0.64
N SER A 396 4.51 -23.79 1.38
CA SER A 396 5.87 -24.29 1.19
C SER A 396 5.95 -25.49 0.24
N THR A 397 6.90 -25.45 -0.69
CA THR A 397 7.21 -26.56 -1.60
C THR A 397 8.12 -27.63 -0.99
N GLY A 398 8.85 -27.29 0.08
CA GLY A 398 9.81 -28.13 0.78
C GLY A 398 9.48 -28.32 2.27
N LEU A 399 10.48 -28.71 3.05
CA LEU A 399 10.41 -28.70 4.52
C LEU A 399 10.37 -27.26 5.03
N CYS A 400 9.29 -26.84 5.67
CA CYS A 400 9.22 -25.48 6.21
C CYS A 400 9.51 -25.42 7.71
N TRP A 401 9.91 -24.23 8.15
CA TRP A 401 10.24 -23.95 9.54
C TRP A 401 9.44 -22.75 10.05
N THR A 402 9.04 -22.82 11.32
CA THR A 402 8.42 -21.73 12.07
C THR A 402 9.24 -21.47 13.34
N GLY A 403 9.13 -20.28 13.91
CA GLY A 403 9.80 -19.97 15.18
C GLY A 403 9.07 -20.59 16.37
N HIS A 404 9.80 -20.94 17.43
CA HIS A 404 9.23 -21.42 18.70
C HIS A 404 8.67 -20.29 19.56
N GLY A 405 7.57 -20.55 20.28
CA GLY A 405 6.90 -19.56 21.12
C GLY A 405 6.65 -18.24 20.41
N LYS A 406 6.99 -17.11 21.04
CA LYS A 406 6.77 -15.77 20.44
C LYS A 406 7.60 -15.49 19.20
N ASN A 407 8.68 -16.26 18.98
CA ASN A 407 9.54 -16.07 17.82
C ASN A 407 8.87 -16.50 16.51
N VAL A 408 7.73 -17.21 16.58
CA VAL A 408 6.92 -17.61 15.41
C VAL A 408 6.58 -16.42 14.50
N THR A 409 6.34 -15.24 15.07
CA THR A 409 6.02 -14.02 14.32
C THR A 409 7.26 -13.31 13.76
N SER A 410 8.45 -13.67 14.26
CA SER A 410 9.71 -12.96 14.00
C SER A 410 10.62 -13.66 13.02
N PHE A 411 10.46 -14.97 12.80
CA PHE A 411 11.33 -15.74 11.89
C PHE A 411 10.54 -16.61 10.91
N TYR A 412 11.22 -16.97 9.81
CA TYR A 412 10.82 -18.00 8.85
C TYR A 412 9.41 -17.80 8.28
N LEU A 413 8.65 -18.88 8.09
CA LEU A 413 7.36 -18.85 7.41
C LEU A 413 6.31 -18.02 8.18
N GLY A 414 6.32 -18.07 9.52
CA GLY A 414 5.39 -17.27 10.32
C GLY A 414 5.60 -15.77 10.13
N ASN A 415 6.84 -15.30 10.06
CA ASN A 415 7.12 -13.90 9.73
C ASN A 415 6.69 -13.52 8.31
N LEU A 416 6.87 -14.41 7.33
CA LEU A 416 6.38 -14.20 5.96
C LEU A 416 4.86 -14.09 5.93
N HIS A 417 4.13 -14.92 6.68
CA HIS A 417 2.67 -14.83 6.77
C HIS A 417 2.21 -13.49 7.34
N VAL A 418 2.79 -13.03 8.46
CA VAL A 418 2.50 -11.67 9.00
C VAL A 418 2.78 -10.59 7.94
N ARG A 419 3.87 -10.72 7.19
CA ARG A 419 4.21 -9.76 6.12
C ARG A 419 3.23 -9.79 4.95
N LEU A 420 2.74 -10.95 4.53
CA LEU A 420 1.71 -11.04 3.48
C LEU A 420 0.47 -10.21 3.88
N PHE A 421 0.01 -10.31 5.13
CA PHE A 421 -1.12 -9.50 5.60
C PHE A 421 -0.77 -8.02 5.78
N LYS A 422 0.46 -7.70 6.21
CA LYS A 422 0.94 -6.32 6.24
C LYS A 422 0.97 -5.70 4.85
N GLU A 423 1.43 -6.42 3.83
CA GLU A 423 1.46 -5.94 2.45
C GLU A 423 0.07 -5.87 1.83
N TYR A 424 -0.86 -6.75 2.24
CA TYR A 424 -2.27 -6.65 1.87
C TYR A 424 -2.90 -5.30 2.26
N SER A 425 -2.47 -4.68 3.37
CA SER A 425 -2.94 -3.34 3.75
C SER A 425 -2.52 -2.24 2.77
N LYS A 426 -1.45 -2.47 1.98
CA LYS A 426 -0.86 -1.49 1.05
C LYS A 426 -1.26 -1.73 -0.40
N THR A 427 -1.33 -2.98 -0.84
CA THR A 427 -1.74 -3.37 -2.19
C THR A 427 -2.66 -4.58 -2.10
N LYS A 428 -3.61 -4.66 -3.04
CA LYS A 428 -4.54 -5.80 -3.13
C LYS A 428 -4.17 -6.77 -4.25
N VAL A 429 -3.12 -6.49 -5.02
CA VAL A 429 -2.69 -7.39 -6.11
C VAL A 429 -1.84 -8.52 -5.55
N LEU A 430 -2.32 -9.76 -5.67
CA LEU A 430 -1.77 -10.90 -4.93
C LEU A 430 -0.29 -11.18 -5.21
N GLY A 431 0.14 -11.03 -6.47
CA GLY A 431 1.54 -11.19 -6.84
C GLY A 431 2.45 -10.11 -6.25
N GLU A 432 1.95 -8.89 -6.06
CA GLU A 432 2.70 -7.83 -5.39
C GLU A 432 2.81 -8.08 -3.90
N ILE A 433 1.73 -8.54 -3.27
CA ILE A 433 1.73 -8.95 -1.85
C ILE A 433 2.81 -10.01 -1.63
N TRP A 434 2.84 -11.05 -2.46
CA TRP A 434 3.84 -12.11 -2.41
C TRP A 434 5.27 -11.58 -2.60
N ARG A 435 5.51 -10.81 -3.67
CA ARG A 435 6.82 -10.22 -4.00
C ARG A 435 7.34 -9.31 -2.88
N ASN A 436 6.48 -8.42 -2.40
CA ASN A 436 6.84 -7.41 -1.40
C ASN A 436 7.04 -8.07 -0.02
N ALA A 437 6.30 -9.13 0.31
CA ALA A 437 6.50 -9.86 1.55
C ALA A 437 7.88 -10.53 1.60
N ILE A 438 8.29 -11.18 0.49
CA ILE A 438 9.64 -11.74 0.35
C ILE A 438 10.70 -10.64 0.42
N THR A 439 10.56 -9.57 -0.36
CA THR A 439 11.50 -8.43 -0.35
C THR A 439 11.65 -7.82 1.06
N GLY A 440 10.52 -7.57 1.73
CA GLY A 440 10.52 -7.04 3.09
C GLY A 440 11.10 -8.00 4.11
N TYR A 441 10.95 -9.31 3.89
CA TYR A 441 11.60 -10.35 4.69
C TYR A 441 13.12 -10.30 4.51
N LEU A 442 13.62 -10.36 3.27
CA LEU A 442 15.05 -10.29 2.95
C LEU A 442 15.73 -9.00 3.45
N ASN A 443 15.01 -7.87 3.45
CA ASN A 443 15.50 -6.59 3.97
C ASN A 443 15.60 -6.55 5.50
N ALA A 444 14.89 -7.42 6.22
CA ALA A 444 14.80 -7.39 7.67
C ALA A 444 15.81 -8.29 8.38
N PHE A 445 16.38 -9.28 7.69
CA PHE A 445 17.29 -10.24 8.30
C PHE A 445 18.73 -9.98 7.93
N GLU A 446 19.58 -10.21 8.93
CA GLU A 446 21.02 -10.22 8.76
C GLU A 446 21.46 -11.58 8.28
N TRP A 447 22.16 -11.58 7.16
CA TRP A 447 22.81 -12.76 6.62
C TRP A 447 24.04 -13.07 7.50
N HIS A 448 23.94 -14.12 8.30
CA HIS A 448 24.99 -14.64 9.16
C HIS A 448 25.36 -16.05 8.73
N HIS A 449 26.61 -16.26 8.31
CA HIS A 449 27.10 -17.59 7.96
C HIS A 449 26.73 -18.65 9.02
N GLY A 450 25.96 -19.66 8.61
CA GLY A 450 25.56 -20.77 9.48
C GLY A 450 24.13 -21.26 9.25
N VAL A 451 23.64 -22.03 10.23
CA VAL A 451 22.36 -22.77 10.17
C VAL A 451 21.14 -21.83 10.17
N GLY A 452 21.23 -20.68 10.84
CA GLY A 452 20.13 -19.69 10.84
C GLY A 452 19.88 -19.11 9.45
N GLU A 453 20.95 -18.79 8.72
CA GLU A 453 20.87 -18.25 7.36
C GLU A 453 20.23 -19.24 6.39
N SER A 454 20.55 -20.54 6.46
CA SER A 454 19.91 -21.54 5.60
C SER A 454 18.39 -21.61 5.80
N PHE A 455 17.88 -21.46 7.02
CA PHE A 455 16.43 -21.43 7.25
C PHE A 455 15.78 -20.16 6.71
N HIS A 456 16.48 -19.02 6.76
CA HIS A 456 15.98 -17.76 6.20
C HIS A 456 15.91 -17.79 4.67
N ILE A 457 16.98 -18.25 4.00
CA ILE A 457 17.01 -18.45 2.54
C ILE A 457 15.88 -19.40 2.14
N LYS A 458 15.80 -20.57 2.80
CA LYS A 458 14.81 -21.59 2.48
C LYS A 458 13.38 -21.07 2.56
N ALA A 459 13.06 -20.30 3.61
CA ALA A 459 11.72 -19.74 3.80
C ALA A 459 11.30 -18.83 2.62
N ALA A 460 12.23 -18.05 2.05
CA ALA A 460 11.97 -17.25 0.86
C ALA A 460 11.85 -18.11 -0.41
N GLU A 461 12.76 -19.07 -0.60
CA GLU A 461 12.80 -19.92 -1.79
C GLU A 461 11.60 -20.86 -1.93
N GLU A 462 11.06 -21.38 -0.82
CA GLU A 462 10.00 -22.38 -0.85
C GLU A 462 8.58 -21.81 -0.89
N LEU A 463 8.41 -20.50 -0.62
CA LEU A 463 7.11 -19.85 -0.57
C LEU A 463 6.55 -19.64 -1.98
N ILE A 464 5.65 -20.51 -2.41
CA ILE A 464 5.05 -20.46 -3.75
C ILE A 464 3.63 -19.88 -3.72
N LEU A 465 3.29 -19.07 -4.72
CA LEU A 465 1.92 -18.64 -5.00
C LEU A 465 1.29 -19.53 -6.08
N PHE A 466 0.33 -20.38 -5.69
CA PHE A 466 -0.58 -21.03 -6.63
C PHE A 466 -1.79 -20.14 -6.89
N GLY A 467 -1.78 -19.48 -8.03
CA GLY A 467 -2.84 -18.56 -8.41
C GLY A 467 -2.39 -17.60 -9.50
N ASP A 468 -3.28 -16.70 -9.86
CA ASP A 468 -2.99 -15.62 -10.78
C ASP A 468 -2.30 -14.46 -10.03
N PRO A 469 -1.07 -14.05 -10.41
CA PRO A 469 -0.35 -12.97 -9.73
C PRO A 469 -1.02 -11.60 -9.90
N THR A 470 -1.90 -11.43 -10.88
CA THR A 470 -2.65 -10.18 -11.13
C THR A 470 -3.98 -10.13 -10.38
N LEU A 471 -4.35 -11.21 -9.69
CA LEU A 471 -5.61 -11.31 -8.96
C LEU A 471 -5.72 -10.18 -7.93
N TYR A 472 -6.80 -9.42 -8.01
CA TYR A 472 -7.14 -8.43 -6.98
C TYR A 472 -7.87 -9.11 -5.82
N ALA A 473 -7.23 -9.15 -4.65
CA ALA A 473 -7.73 -9.75 -3.42
C ALA A 473 -8.79 -8.85 -2.74
N GLY A 474 -9.99 -8.83 -3.32
CA GLY A 474 -11.15 -8.09 -2.81
C GLY A 474 -12.03 -7.56 -3.93
N ASN A 475 -12.81 -6.52 -3.63
CA ASN A 475 -13.53 -5.78 -4.67
C ASN A 475 -12.54 -5.01 -5.54
N PHE A 476 -12.56 -5.28 -6.84
CA PHE A 476 -11.73 -4.60 -7.82
C PHE A 476 -12.03 -3.10 -7.77
N ALA A 477 -11.16 -2.32 -7.13
CA ALA A 477 -11.13 -0.87 -7.32
C ALA A 477 -10.42 -0.66 -8.65
N ALA A 478 -11.18 -0.51 -9.74
CA ALA A 478 -10.65 -0.48 -11.09
C ALA A 478 -9.55 0.58 -11.25
N THR A 479 -8.30 0.13 -11.17
CA THR A 479 -7.09 0.91 -11.43
C THR A 479 -6.43 0.27 -12.64
N SER A 480 -6.82 0.68 -13.84
CA SER A 480 -6.06 0.36 -15.04
C SER A 480 -5.54 1.64 -15.70
N GLN A 481 -4.22 1.68 -15.85
CA GLN A 481 -3.51 2.55 -16.79
C GLN A 481 -3.80 2.08 -18.22
N ASN A 482 -4.97 2.43 -18.75
CA ASN A 482 -5.14 2.48 -20.19
C ASN A 482 -4.59 3.82 -20.69
N ASN A 483 -3.85 3.81 -21.82
CA ASN A 483 -3.63 5.04 -22.58
C ASN A 483 -4.99 5.44 -23.17
N GLY A 484 -5.77 6.12 -22.35
CA GLY A 484 -7.20 6.33 -22.52
C GLY A 484 -7.57 6.82 -23.90
N ARG A 485 -8.57 6.19 -24.49
CA ARG A 485 -9.27 6.75 -25.66
C ARG A 485 -9.90 8.07 -25.25
N VAL A 486 -10.03 8.99 -26.20
CA VAL A 486 -10.78 10.24 -25.98
C VAL A 486 -12.19 10.06 -26.53
N LEU A 487 -13.19 10.06 -25.65
CA LEU A 487 -14.60 10.09 -26.00
C LEU A 487 -15.06 11.54 -25.99
N HIS A 488 -15.74 11.98 -27.05
CA HIS A 488 -16.14 13.36 -27.24
C HIS A 488 -17.63 13.57 -26.93
N VAL A 489 -17.94 14.57 -26.11
CA VAL A 489 -19.32 14.90 -25.69
C VAL A 489 -19.69 16.32 -26.17
N GLY A 490 -20.79 16.45 -26.89
CA GLY A 490 -21.20 17.70 -27.56
C GLY A 490 -20.45 17.95 -28.88
N GLY A 491 -20.40 19.19 -29.35
CA GLY A 491 -19.77 19.56 -30.63
C GLY A 491 -20.50 18.99 -31.87
N SER A 492 -19.90 19.17 -33.05
CA SER A 492 -20.51 18.79 -34.36
C SER A 492 -19.83 17.62 -35.06
N GLY A 493 -18.96 16.87 -34.36
CA GLY A 493 -18.22 15.74 -34.92
C GLY A 493 -19.06 14.47 -35.05
N PRO A 494 -18.80 13.60 -36.04
CA PRO A 494 -19.49 12.33 -36.15
C PRO A 494 -19.15 11.41 -34.97
N GLY A 495 -20.16 10.78 -34.37
CA GLY A 495 -19.98 9.83 -33.27
C GLY A 495 -19.85 10.44 -31.87
N ASN A 496 -19.97 11.78 -31.74
CA ASN A 496 -19.94 12.42 -30.43
C ASN A 496 -21.19 12.06 -29.60
N TYR A 497 -20.99 11.83 -28.30
CA TYR A 497 -22.11 11.63 -27.37
C TYR A 497 -22.81 12.96 -27.11
N THR A 498 -24.12 12.92 -26.88
CA THR A 498 -24.90 14.09 -26.48
C THR A 498 -25.00 14.26 -24.95
N SER A 499 -24.57 13.26 -24.18
CA SER A 499 -24.61 13.24 -22.72
C SER A 499 -23.27 12.79 -22.15
N ILE A 500 -22.82 13.49 -21.10
CA ILE A 500 -21.61 13.14 -20.36
C ILE A 500 -21.73 11.74 -19.75
N GLN A 501 -22.88 11.41 -19.15
CA GLN A 501 -23.08 10.11 -18.51
C GLN A 501 -23.03 8.95 -19.53
N MET A 502 -23.54 9.15 -20.74
CA MET A 502 -23.46 8.10 -21.78
C MET A 502 -22.02 7.81 -22.18
N ALA A 503 -21.19 8.85 -22.34
CA ALA A 503 -19.78 8.68 -22.62
C ALA A 503 -19.05 7.99 -21.46
N ILE A 504 -19.36 8.35 -20.21
CA ILE A 504 -18.80 7.67 -19.03
C ILE A 504 -19.20 6.19 -18.99
N ASN A 505 -20.46 5.87 -19.29
CA ASN A 505 -20.94 4.49 -19.31
C ASN A 505 -20.18 3.63 -20.35
N ASP A 506 -19.93 4.18 -21.54
CA ASP A 506 -19.23 3.51 -22.64
C ASP A 506 -17.69 3.55 -22.52
N SER A 507 -17.17 4.42 -21.66
CA SER A 507 -15.74 4.53 -21.41
C SER A 507 -15.18 3.33 -20.64
N LEU A 508 -13.91 3.03 -20.88
CA LEU A 508 -13.12 2.10 -20.07
C LEU A 508 -12.34 2.89 -19.00
N PRO A 509 -11.93 2.26 -17.90
CA PRO A 509 -11.02 2.93 -16.96
C PRO A 509 -9.75 3.40 -17.70
N GLY A 510 -9.24 4.57 -17.34
CA GLY A 510 -8.16 5.28 -18.02
C GLY A 510 -8.62 6.22 -19.14
N ASP A 511 -9.81 6.05 -19.71
CA ASP A 511 -10.31 6.87 -20.82
C ASP A 511 -10.48 8.35 -20.42
N THR A 512 -10.40 9.22 -21.41
CA THR A 512 -10.68 10.65 -21.29
C THR A 512 -12.04 10.97 -21.90
N ILE A 513 -12.90 11.63 -21.15
CA ILE A 513 -14.14 12.21 -21.63
C ILE A 513 -13.88 13.70 -21.89
N PHE A 514 -13.76 14.09 -23.16
CA PHE A 514 -13.60 15.49 -23.55
C PHE A 514 -14.98 16.11 -23.86
N VAL A 515 -15.34 17.14 -23.11
CA VAL A 515 -16.66 17.79 -23.16
C VAL A 515 -16.51 19.17 -23.77
N TYR A 516 -17.11 19.38 -24.94
CA TYR A 516 -17.13 20.69 -25.61
C TYR A 516 -17.93 21.73 -24.80
N SER A 517 -17.76 23.01 -25.11
CA SER A 517 -18.53 24.09 -24.49
C SER A 517 -20.04 23.88 -24.70
N GLY A 518 -20.82 24.08 -23.63
CA GLY A 518 -22.25 23.80 -23.62
C GLY A 518 -22.81 23.63 -22.21
N VAL A 519 -24.14 23.53 -22.11
CA VAL A 519 -24.84 23.24 -20.86
C VAL A 519 -25.29 21.78 -20.86
N TYR A 520 -24.81 21.02 -19.89
CA TYR A 520 -25.08 19.59 -19.75
C TYR A 520 -25.90 19.36 -18.48
N GLY A 521 -27.07 18.77 -18.65
CA GLY A 521 -28.00 18.46 -17.57
C GLY A 521 -27.83 17.05 -17.01
N GLY A 522 -28.17 16.88 -15.73
CA GLY A 522 -28.23 15.59 -15.05
C GLY A 522 -27.09 15.34 -14.07
N ASP A 523 -27.31 14.37 -13.18
CA ASP A 523 -26.33 13.98 -12.15
C ASP A 523 -25.29 13.04 -12.78
N ILE A 524 -24.01 13.36 -12.60
CA ILE A 524 -22.91 12.59 -13.19
C ILE A 524 -22.39 11.58 -12.15
N ILE A 525 -22.35 10.31 -12.53
CA ILE A 525 -21.85 9.22 -11.71
C ILE A 525 -20.60 8.65 -12.40
N ILE A 526 -19.48 8.67 -11.68
CA ILE A 526 -18.18 8.18 -12.15
C ILE A 526 -17.81 6.91 -11.36
N PRO A 527 -18.15 5.71 -11.88
CA PRO A 527 -17.88 4.45 -11.20
C PRO A 527 -16.48 3.88 -11.48
N LYS A 528 -15.70 4.52 -12.35
CA LYS A 528 -14.42 4.02 -12.87
C LYS A 528 -13.41 5.16 -13.04
N THR A 529 -12.13 4.85 -12.92
CA THR A 529 -11.02 5.82 -13.05
C THR A 529 -11.02 6.44 -14.44
N ILE A 530 -11.30 7.74 -14.60
CA ILE A 530 -11.30 8.45 -15.90
C ILE A 530 -10.78 9.87 -15.78
N SER A 531 -10.48 10.51 -16.92
CA SER A 531 -10.30 11.96 -17.00
C SER A 531 -11.52 12.63 -17.62
N LEU A 532 -12.29 13.39 -16.85
CA LEU A 532 -13.37 14.23 -17.33
C LEU A 532 -12.83 15.66 -17.56
N LEU A 533 -12.72 16.08 -18.81
CA LEU A 533 -12.12 17.35 -19.22
C LEU A 533 -13.10 18.22 -19.98
N GLY A 534 -13.38 19.42 -19.47
CA GLY A 534 -14.11 20.44 -20.19
C GLY A 534 -13.21 21.21 -21.13
N GLU A 535 -13.79 21.71 -22.23
CA GLU A 535 -13.08 22.55 -23.19
C GLU A 535 -12.66 23.89 -22.56
N ARG A 536 -13.58 24.56 -21.86
CA ARG A 536 -13.33 25.81 -21.14
C ARG A 536 -14.21 25.92 -19.91
N LYS A 537 -13.61 26.22 -18.75
CA LYS A 537 -14.32 26.35 -17.47
C LYS A 537 -15.52 27.31 -17.55
N GLU A 538 -15.38 28.40 -18.31
CA GLU A 538 -16.36 29.47 -18.41
C GLU A 538 -17.64 29.05 -19.15
N ASP A 539 -17.54 28.11 -20.08
CA ASP A 539 -18.63 27.76 -21.00
C ASP A 539 -19.02 26.27 -20.99
N THR A 540 -18.23 25.40 -20.36
CA THR A 540 -18.57 23.99 -20.16
C THR A 540 -19.25 23.81 -18.80
N ILE A 541 -20.59 23.83 -18.82
CA ILE A 541 -21.43 23.95 -17.61
C ILE A 541 -22.13 22.62 -17.33
N ILE A 542 -21.94 22.08 -16.13
CA ILE A 542 -22.75 21.00 -15.56
C ILE A 542 -23.83 21.63 -14.69
N GLN A 543 -25.09 21.44 -15.08
CA GLN A 543 -26.25 21.99 -14.39
C GLN A 543 -27.12 20.85 -13.87
N SER A 544 -27.14 20.67 -12.55
CA SER A 544 -27.86 19.57 -11.90
C SER A 544 -28.95 20.08 -10.94
N ASN A 545 -30.06 19.33 -10.87
CA ASN A 545 -31.12 19.49 -9.86
C ASN A 545 -30.90 18.59 -8.63
N GLY A 546 -29.92 17.67 -8.69
CA GLY A 546 -29.46 16.77 -7.63
C GLY A 546 -28.00 17.07 -7.27
N ASP A 547 -27.23 16.02 -7.01
CA ASP A 547 -25.78 16.11 -6.86
C ASP A 547 -25.12 16.32 -8.23
N GLY A 548 -24.11 17.19 -8.32
CA GLY A 548 -23.45 17.51 -9.59
C GLY A 548 -22.65 16.33 -10.14
N ILE A 549 -21.61 15.92 -9.40
CA ILE A 549 -20.75 14.79 -9.73
C ILE A 549 -20.57 13.89 -8.50
N THR A 550 -20.78 12.59 -8.65
CA THR A 550 -20.48 11.59 -7.62
C THR A 550 -19.39 10.64 -8.11
N ILE A 551 -18.31 10.54 -7.34
CA ILE A 551 -17.10 9.76 -7.63
C ILE A 551 -17.08 8.52 -6.74
N PHE A 552 -17.00 7.33 -7.37
CA PHE A 552 -16.86 6.06 -6.67
C PHE A 552 -15.50 5.37 -6.94
N ALA A 553 -14.74 5.86 -7.92
CA ALA A 553 -13.45 5.31 -8.30
C ALA A 553 -12.29 6.22 -7.87
N PRO A 554 -11.11 5.65 -7.57
CA PRO A 554 -9.93 6.44 -7.24
C PRO A 554 -9.34 7.12 -8.48
N SER A 555 -8.47 8.12 -8.27
CA SER A 555 -7.62 8.72 -9.30
C SER A 555 -8.38 9.32 -10.49
N VAL A 556 -9.63 9.74 -10.30
CA VAL A 556 -10.39 10.49 -11.28
C VAL A 556 -9.81 11.90 -11.42
N LYS A 557 -9.79 12.38 -12.66
CA LYS A 557 -9.40 13.75 -12.99
C LYS A 557 -10.63 14.51 -13.47
N ILE A 558 -10.90 15.66 -12.86
CA ILE A 558 -11.97 16.58 -13.27
C ILE A 558 -11.33 17.94 -13.51
N GLU A 559 -11.45 18.46 -14.73
CA GLU A 559 -10.82 19.73 -15.12
C GLU A 559 -11.71 20.59 -16.01
N ASN A 560 -11.65 21.91 -15.83
CA ASN A 560 -12.27 22.92 -16.72
C ASN A 560 -13.81 22.89 -16.79
N PHE A 561 -14.49 22.82 -15.65
CA PHE A 561 -15.96 22.87 -15.59
C PHE A 561 -16.48 23.99 -14.69
N THR A 562 -17.63 24.54 -15.06
CA THR A 562 -18.53 25.21 -14.11
C THR A 562 -19.61 24.23 -13.68
N ILE A 563 -19.74 23.99 -12.37
CA ILE A 563 -20.73 23.11 -11.77
C ILE A 563 -21.65 23.98 -10.92
N GLN A 564 -22.93 24.03 -11.29
CA GLN A 564 -23.89 24.92 -10.64
C GLN A 564 -25.24 24.22 -10.42
N SER A 565 -25.82 24.47 -9.24
CA SER A 565 -27.19 24.03 -8.94
C SER A 565 -28.20 25.12 -9.24
N THR A 566 -29.38 24.72 -9.73
CA THR A 566 -30.57 25.57 -9.83
C THR A 566 -31.51 25.50 -8.62
N TYR A 567 -31.27 24.58 -7.68
CA TYR A 567 -32.10 24.39 -6.49
C TYR A 567 -31.24 24.33 -5.23
N LYS A 568 -31.37 25.33 -4.36
CA LYS A 568 -30.72 25.30 -3.05
C LYS A 568 -31.54 24.44 -2.09
N LYS A 569 -30.92 23.41 -1.48
CA LYS A 569 -30.97 23.15 -0.02
C LYS A 569 -30.37 21.84 0.50
N GLN A 570 -29.98 20.85 -0.32
CA GLN A 570 -29.47 19.57 0.22
C GLN A 570 -28.39 18.88 -0.63
N ASN A 571 -27.97 19.47 -1.75
CA ASN A 571 -27.17 18.76 -2.73
C ASN A 571 -25.68 19.14 -2.67
N VAL A 572 -24.86 18.28 -3.23
CA VAL A 572 -23.41 18.40 -3.31
C VAL A 572 -22.96 18.68 -4.75
N GLY A 573 -22.01 19.60 -4.93
CA GLY A 573 -21.41 19.85 -6.25
C GLY A 573 -20.56 18.67 -6.72
N ILE A 574 -19.59 18.25 -5.90
CA ILE A 574 -18.82 17.02 -6.10
C ILE A 574 -18.75 16.21 -4.80
N LYS A 575 -19.12 14.93 -4.86
CA LYS A 575 -19.13 13.99 -3.73
C LYS A 575 -18.23 12.79 -4.03
N GLY A 576 -17.47 12.28 -3.05
CA GLY A 576 -16.72 11.02 -3.27
C GLY A 576 -16.00 10.42 -2.05
N LEU A 577 -15.69 9.12 -2.17
CA LEU A 577 -14.74 8.38 -1.32
C LEU A 577 -13.40 8.32 -2.07
N ALA A 578 -12.57 9.34 -1.88
CA ALA A 578 -11.60 9.79 -2.88
C ALA A 578 -10.16 9.35 -2.59
N TYR A 579 -9.47 8.73 -3.54
CA TYR A 579 -8.04 8.42 -3.38
C TYR A 579 -7.26 8.97 -4.59
N LYS A 580 -6.38 9.93 -4.36
CA LYS A 580 -5.55 10.59 -5.40
C LYS A 580 -6.32 11.32 -6.50
N GLU A 581 -7.47 11.90 -6.16
CA GLU A 581 -8.26 12.69 -7.11
C GLU A 581 -7.55 13.96 -7.55
N LYS A 582 -7.81 14.40 -8.79
CA LYS A 582 -7.31 15.66 -9.33
C LYS A 582 -8.47 16.52 -9.77
N ILE A 583 -8.88 17.47 -8.93
CA ILE A 583 -9.93 18.44 -9.22
C ILE A 583 -9.25 19.78 -9.49
N VAL A 584 -9.21 20.19 -10.76
CA VAL A 584 -8.37 21.31 -11.22
C VAL A 584 -9.18 22.32 -12.03
N ASN A 585 -9.01 23.61 -11.79
CA ASN A 585 -9.63 24.67 -12.58
C ASN A 585 -11.16 24.49 -12.75
N VAL A 586 -11.87 24.33 -11.64
CA VAL A 586 -13.33 24.21 -11.61
C VAL A 586 -13.97 25.43 -10.93
N SER A 587 -15.21 25.75 -11.29
CA SER A 587 -16.04 26.74 -10.58
C SER A 587 -17.26 26.05 -10.01
N ILE A 588 -17.46 26.10 -8.69
CA ILE A 588 -18.58 25.41 -8.01
C ILE A 588 -19.40 26.43 -7.23
N SER A 589 -20.70 26.51 -7.52
CA SER A 589 -21.57 27.49 -6.87
C SER A 589 -22.98 27.03 -6.59
N SER A 590 -23.58 27.66 -5.57
CA SER A 590 -24.98 27.49 -5.16
C SER A 590 -25.35 26.10 -4.62
N TYR A 591 -24.40 25.36 -4.04
CA TYR A 591 -24.64 24.08 -3.37
C TYR A 591 -24.69 24.22 -1.84
N ALA A 592 -25.27 23.22 -1.16
CA ALA A 592 -25.09 23.08 0.29
C ALA A 592 -23.63 22.71 0.59
N TRP A 593 -23.07 21.76 -0.16
CA TRP A 593 -21.66 21.44 -0.14
C TRP A 593 -21.07 21.55 -1.54
N GLY A 594 -20.12 22.45 -1.76
CA GLY A 594 -19.43 22.57 -3.06
C GLY A 594 -18.70 21.28 -3.37
N ILE A 595 -17.81 20.85 -2.47
CA ILE A 595 -17.20 19.53 -2.47
C ILE A 595 -17.37 18.89 -1.09
N TRP A 596 -17.75 17.61 -1.06
CA TRP A 596 -17.78 16.79 0.15
C TRP A 596 -16.99 15.49 -0.06
N LEU A 597 -15.86 15.35 0.64
CA LEU A 597 -15.02 14.15 0.63
C LEU A 597 -14.99 13.49 2.00
N ILE A 598 -15.07 12.16 2.00
CA ILE A 598 -15.03 11.32 3.21
C ILE A 598 -14.01 10.21 3.01
N ASN A 599 -13.20 9.90 4.03
CA ASN A 599 -12.19 8.83 3.99
C ASN A 599 -11.24 8.95 2.79
N ALA A 600 -10.91 10.20 2.41
CA ALA A 600 -10.13 10.48 1.22
C ALA A 600 -8.65 10.68 1.54
N SER A 601 -7.74 10.32 0.64
CA SER A 601 -6.33 10.63 0.85
C SER A 601 -5.56 11.02 -0.41
N GLU A 602 -4.49 11.79 -0.21
CA GLU A 602 -3.52 12.22 -1.23
C GLU A 602 -4.14 12.95 -2.45
N SER A 603 -5.32 13.55 -2.31
CA SER A 603 -6.02 14.21 -3.41
C SER A 603 -5.65 15.69 -3.56
N ASN A 604 -5.75 16.21 -4.78
CA ASN A 604 -5.34 17.55 -5.17
C ASN A 604 -6.53 18.39 -5.64
N LEU A 605 -6.83 19.45 -4.88
CA LEU A 605 -7.78 20.49 -5.25
C LEU A 605 -7.02 21.77 -5.57
N LYS A 606 -7.03 22.16 -6.85
CA LYS A 606 -6.20 23.25 -7.34
C LYS A 606 -6.92 24.20 -8.29
N ASP A 607 -6.60 25.48 -8.19
CA ASP A 607 -7.06 26.51 -9.13
C ASP A 607 -8.60 26.61 -9.22
N ALA A 608 -9.32 26.19 -8.17
CA ALA A 608 -10.78 26.16 -8.12
C ALA A 608 -11.39 27.44 -7.52
N VAL A 609 -12.62 27.77 -7.93
CA VAL A 609 -13.39 28.91 -7.44
C VAL A 609 -14.69 28.41 -6.80
N PHE A 610 -14.90 28.76 -5.54
CA PHE A 610 -16.11 28.41 -4.80
C PHE A 610 -16.89 29.67 -4.43
N SER A 611 -18.17 29.73 -4.80
CA SER A 611 -19.01 30.86 -4.41
C SER A 611 -20.45 30.53 -4.07
N LYS A 612 -21.01 31.26 -3.09
CA LYS A 612 -22.43 31.17 -2.69
C LYS A 612 -22.86 29.77 -2.23
N ASN A 613 -21.92 28.97 -1.74
CA ASN A 613 -22.17 27.66 -1.12
C ASN A 613 -22.35 27.81 0.40
N GLU A 614 -23.03 26.86 1.04
CA GLU A 614 -23.01 26.81 2.52
C GLU A 614 -21.61 26.35 2.97
N TYR A 615 -21.16 25.17 2.54
CA TYR A 615 -19.77 24.72 2.69
C TYR A 615 -19.13 24.71 1.31
N ALA A 616 -18.04 25.43 1.09
CA ALA A 616 -17.32 25.33 -0.18
C ALA A 616 -16.56 23.99 -0.28
N LEU A 617 -15.79 23.63 0.75
CA LEU A 617 -15.15 22.33 0.87
C LEU A 617 -15.38 21.75 2.28
N LEU A 618 -15.94 20.55 2.34
CA LEU A 618 -16.04 19.73 3.55
C LEU A 618 -15.22 18.46 3.37
N ILE A 619 -14.25 18.24 4.26
CA ILE A 619 -13.44 17.01 4.33
C ILE A 619 -13.61 16.36 5.71
N ASN A 620 -13.88 15.06 5.72
CA ASN A 620 -14.05 14.28 6.94
C ASN A 620 -13.20 13.01 6.88
N ASN A 621 -12.39 12.78 7.90
CA ASN A 621 -11.49 11.64 8.03
C ASN A 621 -10.56 11.48 6.80
N CYS A 622 -10.00 12.59 6.32
CA CYS A 622 -9.16 12.64 5.12
C CYS A 622 -7.68 12.89 5.46
N GLU A 623 -6.74 12.31 4.73
CA GLU A 623 -5.30 12.49 5.02
C GLU A 623 -4.52 13.05 3.82
N GLY A 624 -3.62 14.00 4.08
CA GLY A 624 -2.63 14.40 3.08
C GLY A 624 -3.21 15.18 1.89
N MET A 625 -4.32 15.89 2.09
CA MET A 625 -4.96 16.67 1.03
C MET A 625 -4.15 17.90 0.63
N HIS A 626 -4.07 18.17 -0.67
CA HIS A 626 -3.43 19.37 -1.21
C HIS A 626 -4.51 20.38 -1.68
N ILE A 627 -4.66 21.49 -0.96
CA ILE A 627 -5.63 22.56 -1.26
C ILE A 627 -4.81 23.79 -1.65
N ILE A 628 -4.65 24.03 -2.95
CA ILE A 628 -3.66 24.98 -3.47
C ILE A 628 -4.24 25.96 -4.51
N HIS A 629 -3.96 27.27 -4.39
CA HIS A 629 -4.40 28.29 -5.37
C HIS A 629 -5.92 28.36 -5.60
N ASN A 630 -6.73 28.09 -4.58
CA ASN A 630 -8.18 28.18 -4.69
C ASN A 630 -8.71 29.53 -4.20
N ILE A 631 -9.88 29.93 -4.69
CA ILE A 631 -10.62 31.12 -4.27
C ILE A 631 -11.93 30.67 -3.60
N PHE A 632 -12.09 31.01 -2.33
CA PHE A 632 -13.30 30.78 -1.54
C PHE A 632 -13.99 32.12 -1.28
N ASP A 633 -14.98 32.49 -2.10
CA ASP A 633 -15.64 33.82 -2.07
C ASP A 633 -17.15 33.73 -1.74
N ASP A 634 -17.61 34.48 -0.74
CA ASP A 634 -19.04 34.56 -0.37
C ASP A 634 -19.70 33.19 -0.08
N ASN A 635 -19.00 32.31 0.64
CA ASN A 635 -19.56 31.07 1.19
C ASN A 635 -19.89 31.23 2.69
N TRP A 636 -20.67 30.34 3.31
CA TRP A 636 -20.76 30.36 4.78
C TRP A 636 -19.46 29.84 5.39
N TYR A 637 -19.03 28.65 4.95
CA TYR A 637 -17.77 28.02 5.33
C TYR A 637 -16.88 27.87 4.10
N GLY A 638 -15.63 28.30 4.20
CA GLY A 638 -14.65 28.12 3.11
C GLY A 638 -14.15 26.68 3.06
N VAL A 639 -13.36 26.29 4.05
CA VAL A 639 -12.93 24.90 4.25
C VAL A 639 -13.30 24.46 5.66
N TRP A 640 -14.01 23.34 5.75
CA TRP A 640 -14.32 22.65 7.00
C TRP A 640 -13.65 21.27 6.99
N SER A 641 -12.86 21.00 8.01
CA SER A 641 -12.07 19.77 8.14
C SER A 641 -12.33 19.10 9.48
N GLU A 642 -12.61 17.80 9.47
CA GLU A 642 -12.83 16.99 10.67
C GLU A 642 -11.95 15.73 10.63
N ASN A 643 -11.21 15.46 11.70
CA ASN A 643 -10.33 14.27 11.84
C ASN A 643 -9.40 14.07 10.64
N SER A 644 -8.87 15.14 10.07
CA SER A 644 -8.18 15.09 8.78
C SER A 644 -6.75 15.64 8.87
N PRO A 645 -5.76 14.81 9.23
CA PRO A 645 -4.40 15.26 9.48
C PRO A 645 -3.59 15.53 8.19
N ASN A 646 -2.43 16.16 8.37
CA ASN A 646 -1.39 16.30 7.35
C ASN A 646 -1.82 17.10 6.10
N LEU A 647 -2.68 18.11 6.26
CA LEU A 647 -3.17 18.92 5.14
C LEU A 647 -2.11 19.90 4.62
N SER A 648 -2.13 20.18 3.33
CA SER A 648 -1.32 21.22 2.69
C SER A 648 -2.20 22.30 2.09
N ILE A 649 -2.50 23.33 2.88
CA ILE A 649 -3.34 24.48 2.50
C ILE A 649 -2.43 25.65 2.12
N ARG A 650 -2.28 25.91 0.82
CA ARG A 650 -1.27 26.88 0.35
C ARG A 650 -1.79 27.82 -0.74
N LYS A 651 -1.42 29.10 -0.63
CA LYS A 651 -1.69 30.11 -1.68
C LYS A 651 -3.17 30.26 -2.06
N ASN A 652 -4.08 30.00 -1.13
CA ASN A 652 -5.51 30.20 -1.33
C ASN A 652 -5.94 31.61 -0.92
N LEU A 653 -7.01 32.10 -1.53
CA LEU A 653 -7.71 33.33 -1.15
C LEU A 653 -9.05 32.98 -0.53
N PHE A 654 -9.24 33.35 0.73
CA PHE A 654 -10.51 33.26 1.45
C PHE A 654 -11.09 34.66 1.61
N TYR A 655 -12.19 34.95 0.92
CA TYR A 655 -12.73 36.30 0.82
C TYR A 655 -14.22 36.35 1.16
N ARG A 656 -14.62 37.26 2.07
CA ARG A 656 -16.05 37.52 2.40
C ARG A 656 -16.86 36.29 2.80
N ASN A 657 -16.23 35.28 3.42
CA ASN A 657 -16.96 34.13 3.94
C ASN A 657 -17.68 34.50 5.24
N ARG A 658 -18.94 34.07 5.37
CA ARG A 658 -19.89 34.59 6.34
C ARG A 658 -19.79 33.96 7.73
N TRP A 659 -19.05 32.86 7.87
CA TRP A 659 -18.80 32.17 9.13
C TRP A 659 -17.32 31.81 9.27
N TYR A 660 -16.91 30.54 9.15
CA TYR A 660 -15.49 30.16 9.21
C TYR A 660 -14.90 30.03 7.83
N SER A 661 -13.89 30.84 7.52
CA SER A 661 -13.21 30.69 6.24
C SER A 661 -12.31 29.45 6.21
N LEU A 662 -11.63 29.13 7.31
CA LEU A 662 -10.98 27.84 7.53
C LEU A 662 -11.24 27.33 8.96
N TRP A 663 -11.92 26.19 9.06
CA TRP A 663 -12.15 25.47 10.31
C TRP A 663 -11.43 24.13 10.26
N LEU A 664 -10.58 23.87 11.26
CA LEU A 664 -9.94 22.57 11.49
C LEU A 664 -10.41 22.01 12.83
N ASP A 665 -11.03 20.83 12.82
CA ASP A 665 -11.39 20.04 13.99
C ASP A 665 -10.58 18.74 14.02
N ALA A 666 -9.90 18.46 15.14
CA ALA A 666 -9.12 17.23 15.34
C ALA A 666 -8.16 16.92 14.16
N SER A 667 -7.62 17.97 13.53
CA SER A 667 -6.85 17.90 12.28
C SER A 667 -5.44 18.48 12.52
N GLY A 668 -4.51 17.62 12.93
CA GLY A 668 -3.13 18.01 13.28
C GLY A 668 -2.10 17.88 12.15
N GLY A 669 -0.87 18.35 12.39
CA GLY A 669 0.27 18.17 11.49
C GLY A 669 0.18 18.91 10.14
N SER A 670 -0.74 19.87 10.01
CA SER A 670 -1.03 20.53 8.73
C SER A 670 -0.17 21.76 8.46
N ASN A 671 0.08 22.03 7.17
CA ASN A 671 0.82 23.19 6.67
C ASN A 671 -0.13 24.22 6.05
N ILE A 672 -0.31 25.36 6.72
CA ILE A 672 -1.14 26.49 6.27
C ILE A 672 -0.21 27.65 5.89
N ILE A 673 0.12 27.78 4.60
CA ILE A 673 1.23 28.64 4.16
C ILE A 673 0.87 29.54 2.98
N ASN A 674 1.23 30.83 3.04
CA ASN A 674 1.04 31.81 1.95
C ASN A 674 -0.43 32.02 1.54
N ASN A 675 -1.40 31.85 2.43
CA ASN A 675 -2.81 32.10 2.14
C ASN A 675 -3.20 33.54 2.50
N SER A 676 -4.24 34.08 1.86
CA SER A 676 -4.84 35.36 2.21
C SER A 676 -6.26 35.16 2.74
N PHE A 677 -6.55 35.71 3.91
CA PHE A 677 -7.84 35.68 4.58
C PHE A 677 -8.34 37.11 4.74
N GLU A 678 -9.30 37.49 3.91
CA GLU A 678 -9.72 38.88 3.78
C GLU A 678 -11.23 39.05 4.00
N ARG A 679 -11.61 39.97 4.90
CA ARG A 679 -13.03 40.33 5.15
C ARG A 679 -13.94 39.16 5.46
N ASN A 680 -13.42 38.12 6.11
CA ASN A 680 -14.23 36.99 6.59
C ASN A 680 -14.75 37.27 8.00
N TRP A 681 -15.78 36.54 8.41
CA TRP A 681 -16.22 36.58 9.81
C TRP A 681 -15.13 35.98 10.72
N TYR A 682 -14.77 34.72 10.55
CA TYR A 682 -13.56 34.12 11.15
C TYR A 682 -12.55 33.78 10.06
N SER A 683 -11.30 34.17 10.23
CA SER A 683 -10.22 33.74 9.35
C SER A 683 -9.89 32.25 9.55
N ILE A 684 -9.20 31.90 10.64
CA ILE A 684 -8.89 30.51 11.02
C ILE A 684 -9.51 30.20 12.38
N TYR A 685 -10.11 29.03 12.49
CA TYR A 685 -10.55 28.44 13.75
C TYR A 685 -9.94 27.05 13.90
N LEU A 686 -9.03 26.90 14.86
CA LEU A 686 -8.44 25.61 15.23
C LEU A 686 -9.15 25.07 16.47
N TYR A 687 -9.73 23.89 16.35
CA TYR A 687 -10.45 23.21 17.41
C TYR A 687 -9.88 21.80 17.63
N ASN A 688 -9.45 21.45 18.84
CA ASN A 688 -8.86 20.12 19.13
C ASN A 688 -7.65 19.76 18.24
N CYS A 689 -6.84 20.73 17.83
CA CYS A 689 -5.80 20.54 16.81
C CYS A 689 -4.39 20.68 17.39
N HIS A 690 -3.43 19.89 16.90
CA HIS A 690 -2.05 19.98 17.36
C HIS A 690 -1.03 20.02 16.22
N GLU A 691 0.16 20.58 16.51
CA GLU A 691 1.34 20.51 15.64
C GLU A 691 1.15 21.11 14.23
N ASN A 692 0.26 22.09 14.06
CA ASN A 692 0.10 22.76 12.77
C ASN A 692 1.16 23.86 12.55
N PHE A 693 1.61 23.99 11.30
CA PHE A 693 2.55 25.00 10.85
C PHE A 693 1.85 26.09 10.03
N ILE A 694 1.65 27.26 10.63
CA ILE A 694 0.91 28.40 10.07
C ILE A 694 1.89 29.53 9.78
N ALA A 695 2.24 29.73 8.51
CA ALA A 695 3.30 30.66 8.15
C ALA A 695 3.05 31.51 6.91
N ARG A 696 3.50 32.76 6.93
CA ARG A 696 3.46 33.67 5.76
C ARG A 696 2.05 33.91 5.22
N ASN A 697 1.03 33.85 6.07
CA ASN A 697 -0.34 34.16 5.68
C ASN A 697 -0.68 35.62 5.97
N GLU A 698 -1.64 36.14 5.22
CA GLU A 698 -2.23 37.48 5.37
C GLU A 698 -3.61 37.35 6.01
N PHE A 699 -3.87 38.05 7.11
CA PHE A 699 -5.15 38.06 7.82
C PHE A 699 -5.65 39.50 7.89
N LEU A 700 -6.39 39.92 6.88
CA LEU A 700 -6.70 41.33 6.63
C LEU A 700 -8.18 41.63 6.84
N ARG A 701 -8.48 42.56 7.75
CA ARG A 701 -9.82 43.14 7.92
C ARG A 701 -10.92 42.10 8.10
N ASN A 702 -10.63 41.00 8.79
CA ASN A 702 -11.65 40.03 9.19
C ASN A 702 -12.33 40.54 10.47
N GLU A 703 -13.55 40.09 10.72
CA GLU A 703 -14.22 40.40 11.99
C GLU A 703 -13.44 39.77 13.15
N HIS A 704 -13.02 38.52 12.98
CA HIS A 704 -12.12 37.80 13.88
C HIS A 704 -10.87 37.30 13.14
N GLY A 705 -9.69 37.64 13.68
CA GLY A 705 -8.43 37.00 13.31
C GLY A 705 -8.35 35.52 13.77
N PRO A 706 -7.20 34.85 13.63
CA PRO A 706 -7.05 33.44 14.00
C PRO A 706 -7.43 33.14 15.46
N GLN A 707 -8.15 32.05 15.69
CA GLN A 707 -8.57 31.58 17.02
C GLN A 707 -8.19 30.13 17.27
N PHE A 708 -7.55 29.88 18.41
CA PHE A 708 -7.09 28.56 18.83
C PHE A 708 -7.89 28.12 20.07
N VAL A 709 -8.53 26.97 20.00
CA VAL A 709 -9.38 26.43 21.07
C VAL A 709 -9.10 24.93 21.20
N ASN A 710 -8.64 24.52 22.38
CA ASN A 710 -8.07 23.22 22.65
C ASN A 710 -7.03 22.84 21.60
N ALA A 711 -6.16 23.79 21.24
CA ALA A 711 -5.21 23.63 20.16
C ALA A 711 -3.78 23.90 20.63
N ASP A 712 -2.96 22.85 20.64
CA ASP A 712 -1.67 22.81 21.32
C ASP A 712 -0.49 22.67 20.35
N ASP A 713 0.69 23.13 20.76
CA ASP A 713 1.95 22.91 20.05
C ASP A 713 1.97 23.36 18.57
N ASN A 714 1.13 24.34 18.21
CA ASN A 714 1.10 24.90 16.86
C ASN A 714 2.17 26.00 16.71
N ILE A 715 2.69 26.17 15.50
CA ILE A 715 3.67 27.20 15.16
C ILE A 715 2.99 28.27 14.29
N PHE A 716 2.93 29.50 14.78
CA PHE A 716 2.42 30.67 14.07
C PHE A 716 3.57 31.64 13.80
N ILE A 717 4.08 31.68 12.56
CA ILE A 717 5.33 32.37 12.23
C ILE A 717 5.31 33.18 10.93
N ARG A 718 5.82 34.41 10.96
CA ARG A 718 5.91 35.28 9.77
C ARG A 718 4.58 35.55 9.08
N ASN A 719 3.49 35.61 9.83
CA ASN A 719 2.19 36.02 9.31
C ASN A 719 2.00 37.53 9.48
N ASN A 720 1.20 38.13 8.61
CA ASN A 720 0.73 39.50 8.72
C ASN A 720 -0.74 39.51 9.13
N VAL A 721 -1.04 40.17 10.25
CA VAL A 721 -2.35 40.19 10.89
C VAL A 721 -2.76 41.65 11.08
N GLU A 722 -3.65 42.12 10.21
CA GLU A 722 -3.89 43.56 10.06
C GLU A 722 -5.39 43.92 10.05
N GLY A 723 -5.74 44.93 10.85
CA GLY A 723 -7.04 45.60 10.79
C GLY A 723 -8.24 44.72 11.13
N ASN A 724 -8.05 43.64 11.89
CA ASN A 724 -9.16 42.76 12.30
C ASN A 724 -10.00 43.42 13.41
N GLU A 725 -11.33 43.28 13.34
CA GLU A 725 -12.27 44.08 14.15
C GLU A 725 -12.38 43.63 15.62
N HIS A 726 -11.99 42.39 15.93
CA HIS A 726 -11.83 41.86 17.28
C HIS A 726 -10.34 41.60 17.60
N TYR A 727 -9.97 40.34 17.85
CA TYR A 727 -8.59 39.95 18.12
C TYR A 727 -7.83 39.77 16.81
N GLY A 728 -6.58 40.26 16.77
CA GLY A 728 -5.61 39.86 15.75
C GLY A 728 -5.33 38.37 15.85
N ILE A 729 -5.07 37.86 17.05
CA ILE A 729 -5.05 36.42 17.35
C ILE A 729 -5.59 36.16 18.76
N TYR A 730 -6.33 35.07 18.93
CA TYR A 730 -6.86 34.63 20.22
C TYR A 730 -6.44 33.20 20.53
N ILE A 731 -5.70 33.03 21.63
CA ILE A 731 -5.35 31.72 22.20
C ILE A 731 -6.28 31.45 23.38
N GLY A 732 -7.26 30.59 23.12
CA GLY A 732 -8.38 30.32 24.01
C GLY A 732 -8.21 29.05 24.84
N TRP A 733 -9.36 28.48 25.21
CA TRP A 733 -9.48 27.37 26.15
C TRP A 733 -8.47 26.24 25.88
N ARG A 734 -7.66 25.84 26.88
CA ARG A 734 -6.73 24.69 26.82
C ARG A 734 -5.82 24.67 25.57
N SER A 735 -5.27 25.83 25.20
CA SER A 735 -4.38 25.95 24.05
C SER A 735 -2.99 26.36 24.53
N GLU A 736 -2.14 25.39 24.83
CA GLU A 736 -0.83 25.53 25.44
C GLU A 736 0.30 25.15 24.46
N GLY A 737 1.55 25.53 24.77
CA GLY A 737 2.71 25.09 23.99
C GLY A 737 2.87 25.73 22.61
N ASN A 738 1.90 26.54 22.17
CA ASN A 738 1.95 27.23 20.89
C ASN A 738 3.15 28.20 20.81
N ARG A 739 3.70 28.38 19.61
CA ARG A 739 4.87 29.22 19.34
C ARG A 739 4.51 30.34 18.36
N ILE A 740 4.35 31.56 18.88
CA ILE A 740 3.96 32.73 18.10
C ILE A 740 5.18 33.64 17.94
N THR A 741 5.81 33.59 16.76
CA THR A 741 7.08 34.30 16.56
C THR A 741 7.18 35.01 15.21
N LYS A 742 7.86 36.16 15.16
CA LYS A 742 8.15 36.86 13.89
C LYS A 742 6.93 37.27 13.08
N ASN A 743 5.80 37.55 13.72
CA ASN A 743 4.57 37.99 13.05
C ASN A 743 4.41 39.51 13.11
N ASN A 744 3.59 40.07 12.23
CA ASN A 744 3.19 41.49 12.25
C ASN A 744 1.75 41.59 12.76
N PHE A 745 1.51 42.27 13.89
CA PHE A 745 0.18 42.60 14.42
C PHE A 745 -0.08 44.11 14.30
N ILE A 746 -0.94 44.48 13.36
CA ILE A 746 -1.10 45.88 12.90
C ILE A 746 -2.56 46.32 13.02
N GLU A 747 -2.82 47.34 13.84
CA GLU A 747 -4.11 48.04 13.91
C GLU A 747 -5.34 47.13 14.09
N ASN A 748 -5.18 45.99 14.77
CA ASN A 748 -6.30 45.16 15.19
C ASN A 748 -6.97 45.79 16.41
N ALA A 749 -8.28 45.58 16.63
CA ALA A 749 -8.95 46.15 17.81
C ALA A 749 -8.31 45.69 19.13
N GLN A 750 -7.83 44.44 19.16
CA GLN A 750 -6.83 43.97 20.11
C GLN A 750 -5.81 43.08 19.39
N ASN A 751 -4.53 43.43 19.39
CA ASN A 751 -3.51 42.71 18.60
C ASN A 751 -3.39 41.22 18.98
N ALA A 752 -3.42 40.87 20.27
CA ALA A 752 -3.44 39.48 20.73
C ALA A 752 -4.12 39.32 22.09
N ARG A 753 -4.59 38.10 22.37
CA ARG A 753 -5.04 37.64 23.69
C ARG A 753 -4.62 36.18 23.89
N ASP A 754 -4.06 35.85 25.06
CA ASP A 754 -3.61 34.49 25.41
C ASP A 754 -4.04 34.06 26.81
N ASP A 755 -5.00 33.14 26.89
CA ASP A 755 -5.64 32.71 28.13
C ASP A 755 -5.08 31.39 28.72
N TYR A 756 -4.15 30.68 28.07
CA TYR A 756 -3.70 29.35 28.55
C TYR A 756 -2.18 29.15 28.56
N GLY A 757 -1.43 29.78 27.66
CA GLY A 757 0.03 29.83 27.74
C GLY A 757 0.76 29.39 26.48
N SER A 758 1.08 30.38 25.65
CA SER A 758 1.96 30.22 24.49
C SER A 758 3.30 30.92 24.71
N THR A 759 4.27 30.57 23.87
CA THR A 759 5.53 31.30 23.78
C THR A 759 5.43 32.40 22.71
N TRP A 760 5.80 33.62 23.11
CA TRP A 760 5.78 34.81 22.26
C TRP A 760 7.19 35.36 22.14
N ASP A 761 7.66 35.52 20.91
CA ASP A 761 9.02 36.03 20.68
C ASP A 761 9.16 36.75 19.35
N ALA A 762 9.74 37.94 19.39
CA ALA A 762 10.11 38.69 18.19
C ALA A 762 8.93 38.97 17.27
N ASN A 763 7.76 39.37 17.78
CA ASN A 763 6.67 39.86 16.94
C ASN A 763 6.72 41.41 16.85
N TYR A 764 6.22 41.96 15.75
CA TYR A 764 5.97 43.39 15.59
C TYR A 764 4.55 43.73 16.04
N TRP A 765 4.41 44.82 16.78
CA TRP A 765 3.16 45.27 17.40
C TRP A 765 2.98 46.76 17.13
N SER A 766 1.93 47.13 16.40
CA SER A 766 1.63 48.53 16.05
C SER A 766 1.36 49.45 17.25
N ASP A 767 0.97 48.88 18.40
CA ASP A 767 0.64 49.57 19.64
C ASP A 767 1.72 49.45 20.74
N TYR A 768 2.83 48.72 20.49
CA TYR A 768 3.91 48.56 21.47
C TYR A 768 4.58 49.88 21.87
N ILE A 769 4.55 50.90 20.99
CA ILE A 769 5.14 52.21 21.28
C ILE A 769 4.10 53.32 21.11
N GLY A 770 3.30 53.50 22.15
CA GLY A 770 2.62 54.77 22.40
C GLY A 770 3.61 55.80 22.95
N ILE A 771 3.89 56.86 22.17
CA ILE A 771 4.56 58.13 22.54
C ILE A 771 6.10 58.20 22.34
N LYS A 772 6.49 58.76 21.18
CA LYS A 772 7.58 59.71 20.81
C LYS A 772 8.97 59.75 21.50
N TRP A 773 9.33 58.94 22.49
CA TRP A 773 10.68 58.96 23.09
C TRP A 773 11.43 57.66 22.83
N ARG A 774 12.39 57.72 21.89
CA ARG A 774 13.31 56.64 21.47
C ARG A 774 14.16 55.99 22.59
N ILE A 775 14.06 56.47 23.83
CA ILE A 775 14.89 55.99 24.95
C ILE A 775 14.44 54.62 25.48
N PHE A 776 13.13 54.28 25.43
CA PHE A 776 12.63 52.99 25.92
C PHE A 776 12.85 51.82 24.94
N ALA A 777 12.95 52.10 23.63
CA ALA A 777 13.30 51.10 22.61
C ALA A 777 14.73 50.54 22.77
N ILE A 778 15.61 51.24 23.49
CA ILE A 778 17.00 50.82 23.78
C ILE A 778 17.06 49.82 24.96
N ILE A 779 16.01 49.77 25.80
CA ILE A 779 15.99 48.99 27.05
C ILE A 779 15.38 47.59 26.84
N GLY A 780 14.80 47.30 25.67
CA GLY A 780 14.27 45.96 25.33
C GLY A 780 13.16 45.48 26.25
N LEU A 781 12.16 46.34 26.52
CA LEU A 781 11.03 45.95 27.37
C LEU A 781 10.17 44.86 26.70
N PRO A 782 9.70 43.85 27.44
CA PRO A 782 8.74 42.89 26.89
C PRO A 782 7.40 43.56 26.54
N TYR A 783 6.71 43.08 25.51
CA TYR A 783 5.32 43.47 25.20
C TYR A 783 4.36 42.54 25.95
N HIS A 784 3.39 43.10 26.67
CA HIS A 784 2.41 42.32 27.44
C HIS A 784 1.31 41.80 26.53
N ILE A 785 1.02 40.50 26.60
CA ILE A 785 -0.15 39.87 25.97
C ILE A 785 -1.22 39.63 27.05
N PRO A 786 -2.37 40.33 26.98
CA PRO A 786 -3.45 40.16 27.93
C PRO A 786 -4.05 38.74 27.93
N GLY A 787 -4.38 38.24 29.11
CA GLY A 787 -5.15 37.00 29.29
C GLY A 787 -5.02 36.42 30.70
N ARG A 788 -5.56 35.22 30.92
CA ARG A 788 -5.69 34.60 32.26
C ARG A 788 -4.38 34.42 33.01
N PHE A 789 -3.29 34.05 32.33
CA PHE A 789 -1.99 33.76 32.96
C PHE A 789 -0.91 34.82 32.71
N ASN A 790 -1.25 35.92 32.01
CA ASN A 790 -0.35 37.00 31.58
C ASN A 790 0.91 36.51 30.82
N GLN A 791 0.92 36.68 29.50
CA GLN A 791 2.05 36.30 28.66
C GLN A 791 2.84 37.54 28.20
N TRP A 792 4.07 37.31 27.73
CA TRP A 792 4.97 38.38 27.30
C TRP A 792 5.72 37.97 26.03
N ASP A 793 5.77 38.88 25.06
CA ASP A 793 6.73 38.82 23.97
C ASP A 793 8.03 39.44 24.51
N TRP A 794 9.07 38.61 24.63
CA TRP A 794 10.31 39.02 25.28
C TRP A 794 11.22 39.87 24.39
N HIS A 795 11.05 39.82 23.06
CA HIS A 795 11.91 40.54 22.12
C HIS A 795 11.12 41.27 21.02
N PRO A 796 10.10 42.09 21.35
CA PRO A 796 9.23 42.73 20.37
C PRO A 796 10.03 43.57 19.38
N GLN A 797 9.65 43.48 18.10
CA GLN A 797 10.34 44.18 17.01
C GLN A 797 9.87 45.61 16.83
N LEU A 798 10.79 46.46 16.38
CA LEU A 798 10.54 47.88 16.13
C LEU A 798 10.02 48.18 14.71
N THR A 799 10.21 47.24 13.77
CA THR A 799 9.77 47.37 12.39
C THR A 799 9.06 46.09 11.96
N PRO A 800 8.01 46.19 11.12
CA PRO A 800 7.38 45.02 10.52
C PRO A 800 8.37 44.16 9.74
N TYR A 801 8.11 42.85 9.71
CA TYR A 801 8.84 41.83 8.94
C TYR A 801 8.58 41.87 7.44
#